data_AF-A0A2N2YZM1-F1
#
_entry.id   AF-A0A2N2YZM1-F1
#
_cell.length_a   1.000
_cell.length_b   1.000
_cell.length_c   1.000
_cell.angle_alpha   90.00
_cell.angle_beta   90.00
_cell.angle_gamma   90.00
#
_symmetry.space_group_name_H-M   'P 1'
#
loop_
_entity.id
_entity.type
_entity.pdbx_description
1 polymer ?
#
loop_
_entity_poly.entity_id
_entity_poly.type
_entity_poly.pdbx_seq_one_letter_code
_entity_poly.pdbx_strand_id
1 'polypeptide(L)'
;MMRKLFSKIKSLFFFDTFGALSIANFLICAVSGIFLAIPYDVSNPYDSISLIMISNPIGGILRNAHYWSAQFFLIFSLLHLWDYFNIDKDFRLKKGVWIRVVISIIFIFYVMLSGFILKADADSLQARRIIEALIVGIPFIGDLLNYLFIGPEGNFQLIYVHHIATASIFIAIIIFEHARTIWAKLPTLFAGLFIVLLFSIFFTAPLHDGLSSIVKGPWYFVGFQEILHWLTHPAYSLLFILSLLVATYYFPYFKNNKARIIRKIFFILFLAYLTLSIIGYFFRGENWKWSWEFWEAQTPFHAQMMLSDRILNEVTEIPEIMGKRESCLVCHDQMEGFSPAHDPKAIGCVSCHQGNPFAIDKNQAHHAMILIPGNLADANRSCGTADCHPNIANRIHKSILNTMSGVVSVDKFVFNEIESPEGLYDVKDLKQSAADNHLRDLCASCHLGNPKSETGQITQMTYGGGCNACHLNYSDAALIELNQLKTNPPDSIKYKFHPSLSLNISDDHCFGCHSRSGRIATNFKGLYETKLEEAEVRDWESYTLLEDKRVFTKVSDDIHHQRGMQCVDCHTSYETMGDGILHQHKEDQMQVQCEDCHFTDVKETIKFADLDAESKKILEIRKYSMKSDKYLKLEKSGNPITNSFIDNLGIAHLISKNQNKLLPLKPPSVICTRGDAHDDLSCGSCHTAWAPQCIGCHNNFEKDTPTYDLLDNKMIKGAWIEYAGAYFADPPTLGIAENEAGKRKIQTFIPGMILSIDKGSYKGKKEKELFHRLFAPASGHTTMAKGRTCESCHNDPLAIGYGRGELKYMIKGHEGKWEFKPRFAPNKHDGLPEDAWIGFLEEATDLRATRIGMRPFSLKEQQNILTVGSCLTCHKGDSEIMQNSLSDFQQYLSKISAKCVPPVWN
;
A
#
# COMPACT_ATOMS: atom_id res chain seq x y z
N MET A 1 -21.49 34.90 -39.48
CA MET A 1 -20.26 35.40 -38.83
C MET A 1 -19.23 34.28 -38.59
N MET A 2 -19.57 33.14 -37.98
CA MET A 2 -18.67 31.96 -37.80
C MET A 2 -18.01 31.43 -39.09
N ARG A 3 -18.73 31.38 -40.23
CA ARG A 3 -18.16 30.95 -41.53
C ARG A 3 -17.01 31.83 -42.05
N LYS A 4 -17.06 33.16 -41.80
CA LYS A 4 -16.01 34.10 -42.19
C LYS A 4 -14.80 34.02 -41.25
N LEU A 5 -15.02 33.75 -39.97
CA LEU A 5 -13.96 33.51 -38.99
C LEU A 5 -13.24 32.18 -39.28
N PHE A 6 -13.99 31.11 -39.58
CA PHE A 6 -13.45 29.81 -40.00
C PHE A 6 -12.66 29.93 -41.31
N SER A 7 -13.12 30.73 -42.28
CA SER A 7 -12.40 30.98 -43.53
C SER A 7 -11.08 31.74 -43.33
N LYS A 8 -11.03 32.73 -42.43
CA LYS A 8 -9.80 33.45 -42.08
C LYS A 8 -8.82 32.60 -41.27
N ILE A 9 -9.32 31.73 -40.40
CA ILE A 9 -8.50 30.74 -39.67
C ILE A 9 -7.98 29.66 -40.63
N LYS A 10 -8.80 29.22 -41.59
CA LYS A 10 -8.42 28.25 -42.63
C LYS A 10 -7.29 28.77 -43.52
N SER A 11 -7.28 30.07 -43.86
CA SER A 11 -6.14 30.69 -44.57
C SER A 11 -4.91 30.94 -43.70
N LEU A 12 -5.03 30.89 -42.36
CA LEU A 12 -3.91 31.05 -41.43
C LEU A 12 -3.22 29.72 -41.09
N PHE A 13 -3.98 28.61 -41.02
CA PHE A 13 -3.47 27.30 -40.60
C PHE A 13 -3.31 26.27 -41.73
N PHE A 14 -4.00 26.42 -42.87
CA PHE A 14 -3.92 25.49 -43.99
C PHE A 14 -3.34 26.16 -45.23
N PHE A 15 -2.06 25.91 -45.48
CA PHE A 15 -1.33 26.39 -46.66
C PHE A 15 -1.55 25.53 -47.92
N ASP A 16 -2.21 24.37 -47.81
CA ASP A 16 -2.61 23.50 -48.94
C ASP A 16 -3.82 22.61 -48.57
N THR A 17 -4.27 21.77 -49.51
CA THR A 17 -5.36 20.79 -49.30
C THR A 17 -4.96 19.66 -48.34
N PHE A 18 -5.92 19.04 -47.63
CA PHE A 18 -5.64 17.89 -46.75
C PHE A 18 -5.01 16.71 -47.50
N GLY A 19 -5.36 16.50 -48.77
CA GLY A 19 -4.71 15.46 -49.60
C GLY A 19 -3.23 15.77 -49.83
N ALA A 20 -2.88 17.02 -50.14
CA ALA A 20 -1.49 17.44 -50.29
C ALA A 20 -0.69 17.36 -48.99
N LEU A 21 -1.32 17.72 -47.86
CA LEU A 21 -0.72 17.59 -46.52
C LEU A 21 -0.52 16.12 -46.13
N SER A 22 -1.46 15.23 -46.48
CA SER A 22 -1.33 13.78 -46.26
C SER A 22 -0.15 13.21 -47.08
N ILE A 23 -0.04 13.54 -48.37
CA ILE A 23 1.09 13.11 -49.21
C ILE A 23 2.43 13.63 -48.66
N ALA A 24 2.50 14.88 -48.23
CA ALA A 24 3.72 15.45 -47.64
C ALA A 24 4.17 14.66 -46.40
N ASN A 25 3.24 14.35 -45.50
CA ASN A 25 3.54 13.58 -44.29
C ASN A 25 3.88 12.11 -44.58
N PHE A 26 3.24 11.49 -45.58
CA PHE A 26 3.61 10.15 -46.04
C PHE A 26 5.06 10.10 -46.53
N LEU A 27 5.50 11.11 -47.31
CA LEU A 27 6.90 11.19 -47.77
C LEU A 27 7.88 11.40 -46.61
N ILE A 28 7.57 12.30 -45.67
CA ILE A 28 8.41 12.52 -44.48
C ILE A 28 8.53 11.23 -43.66
N CYS A 29 7.43 10.51 -43.48
CA CYS A 29 7.38 9.22 -42.78
C CYS A 29 8.21 8.15 -43.50
N ALA A 30 8.08 8.03 -44.83
CA ALA A 30 8.85 7.08 -45.62
C ALA A 30 10.36 7.35 -45.55
N VAL A 31 10.78 8.61 -45.70
CA VAL A 31 12.20 9.00 -45.63
C VAL A 31 12.77 8.75 -44.24
N SER A 32 12.09 9.20 -43.19
CA SER A 32 12.52 8.94 -41.80
C SER A 32 12.56 7.43 -41.49
N GLY A 33 11.62 6.65 -42.04
CA GLY A 33 11.58 5.19 -41.89
C GLY A 33 12.78 4.49 -42.53
N ILE A 34 13.25 4.95 -43.70
CA ILE A 34 14.49 4.44 -44.34
C ILE A 34 15.70 4.63 -43.42
N PHE A 35 15.82 5.80 -42.78
CA PHE A 35 16.92 6.05 -41.85
C PHE A 35 16.81 5.22 -40.57
N LEU A 36 15.60 4.98 -40.06
CA LEU A 36 15.37 4.13 -38.88
C LEU A 36 15.57 2.64 -39.17
N ALA A 37 15.32 2.18 -40.40
CA ALA A 37 15.51 0.79 -40.79
C ALA A 37 16.98 0.35 -40.73
N ILE A 38 17.94 1.29 -40.73
CA ILE A 38 19.38 1.00 -40.66
C ILE A 38 19.80 0.51 -39.26
N PRO A 39 19.52 1.26 -38.16
CA PRO A 39 19.87 0.82 -36.81
C PRO A 39 18.84 -0.12 -36.14
N TYR A 40 17.67 -0.32 -36.75
CA TYR A 40 16.61 -1.17 -36.18
C TYR A 40 16.92 -2.66 -36.34
N ASP A 41 16.88 -3.40 -35.24
CA ASP A 41 17.00 -4.86 -35.22
C ASP A 41 15.64 -5.51 -35.02
N VAL A 42 15.14 -6.16 -36.07
CA VAL A 42 13.85 -6.87 -36.06
C VAL A 42 13.85 -8.12 -35.17
N SER A 43 15.03 -8.68 -34.85
CA SER A 43 15.14 -9.79 -33.91
C SER A 43 15.04 -9.33 -32.46
N ASN A 44 15.47 -8.10 -32.16
CA ASN A 44 15.34 -7.45 -30.85
C ASN A 44 14.76 -6.03 -30.98
N PRO A 45 13.46 -5.89 -31.34
CA PRO A 45 12.88 -4.60 -31.68
C PRO A 45 12.88 -3.57 -30.55
N TYR A 46 12.51 -4.01 -29.35
CA TYR A 46 12.42 -3.15 -28.17
C TYR A 46 13.81 -2.59 -27.82
N ASP A 47 14.80 -3.49 -27.72
CA ASP A 47 16.17 -3.13 -27.36
C ASP A 47 16.80 -2.15 -28.36
N SER A 48 16.68 -2.44 -29.67
CA SER A 48 17.25 -1.55 -30.70
C SER A 48 16.63 -0.16 -30.68
N ILE A 49 15.32 -0.04 -30.42
CA ILE A 49 14.65 1.25 -30.25
C ILE A 49 15.13 1.97 -28.98
N SER A 50 15.20 1.27 -27.85
CA SER A 50 15.72 1.84 -26.60
C SER A 50 17.14 2.35 -26.77
N LEU A 51 18.01 1.59 -27.44
CA LEU A 51 19.38 1.99 -27.73
C LEU A 51 19.45 3.23 -28.63
N ILE A 52 18.60 3.31 -29.68
CA ILE A 52 18.51 4.50 -30.53
C ILE A 52 18.17 5.74 -29.68
N MET A 53 17.21 5.61 -28.76
CA MET A 53 16.77 6.72 -27.91
C MET A 53 17.83 7.18 -26.90
N ILE A 54 18.49 6.23 -26.24
CA ILE A 54 19.48 6.53 -25.18
C ILE A 54 20.77 7.08 -25.78
N SER A 55 21.20 6.50 -26.90
CA SER A 55 22.56 6.64 -27.39
C SER A 55 22.69 7.67 -28.51
N ASN A 56 21.67 7.85 -29.35
CA ASN A 56 21.73 8.72 -30.52
C ASN A 56 20.60 9.77 -30.52
N PRO A 57 20.86 11.02 -30.08
CA PRO A 57 19.85 12.09 -30.07
C PRO A 57 19.21 12.34 -31.45
N ILE A 58 19.99 12.26 -32.54
CA ILE A 58 19.49 12.42 -33.91
C ILE A 58 18.59 11.23 -34.27
N GLY A 59 18.98 10.01 -33.90
CA GLY A 59 18.16 8.81 -34.05
C GLY A 59 16.83 8.92 -33.31
N GLY A 60 16.84 9.45 -32.07
CA GLY A 60 15.63 9.77 -31.31
C GLY A 60 14.72 10.78 -32.03
N ILE A 61 15.29 11.88 -32.56
CA ILE A 61 14.52 12.87 -33.34
C ILE A 61 13.95 12.25 -34.62
N LEU A 62 14.70 11.40 -35.33
CA LEU A 62 14.22 10.70 -36.52
C LEU A 62 13.08 9.73 -36.20
N ARG A 63 13.16 9.04 -35.07
CA ARG A 63 12.07 8.19 -34.55
C ARG A 63 10.82 9.00 -34.26
N ASN A 64 10.98 10.13 -33.58
CA ASN A 64 9.87 11.04 -33.30
C ASN A 64 9.27 11.59 -34.61
N ALA A 65 10.11 11.96 -35.58
CA ALA A 65 9.66 12.45 -36.89
C ALA A 65 8.87 11.40 -37.66
N HIS A 66 9.33 10.14 -37.64
CA HIS A 66 8.62 9.02 -38.23
C HIS A 66 7.25 8.81 -37.58
N TYR A 67 7.19 8.82 -36.25
CA TYR A 67 5.93 8.68 -35.50
C TYR A 67 4.96 9.83 -35.77
N TRP A 68 5.38 11.09 -35.63
CA TRP A 68 4.50 12.25 -35.78
C TRP A 68 4.02 12.45 -37.22
N SER A 69 4.91 12.25 -38.20
CA SER A 69 4.49 12.26 -39.61
C SER A 69 3.49 11.15 -39.92
N ALA A 70 3.60 9.96 -39.32
CA ALA A 70 2.59 8.91 -39.41
C ALA A 70 1.24 9.33 -38.78
N GLN A 71 1.26 9.97 -37.60
CA GLN A 71 0.03 10.48 -36.97
C GLN A 71 -0.65 11.54 -37.85
N PHE A 72 0.11 12.51 -38.37
CA PHE A 72 -0.41 13.53 -39.27
C PHE A 72 -0.90 12.96 -40.59
N PHE A 73 -0.22 11.94 -41.14
CA PHE A 73 -0.68 11.22 -42.32
C PHE A 73 -2.06 10.60 -42.10
N LEU A 74 -2.28 9.92 -40.97
CA LEU A 74 -3.60 9.36 -40.62
C LEU A 74 -4.65 10.47 -40.48
N ILE A 75 -4.36 11.51 -39.69
CA ILE A 75 -5.30 12.62 -39.43
C ILE A 75 -5.69 13.31 -40.75
N PHE A 76 -4.72 13.68 -41.58
CA PHE A 76 -5.00 14.36 -42.85
C PHE A 76 -5.68 13.44 -43.86
N SER A 77 -5.45 12.13 -43.82
CA SER A 77 -6.17 11.17 -44.66
C SER A 77 -7.64 11.05 -44.27
N LEU A 78 -7.95 11.04 -42.96
CA LEU A 78 -9.34 11.05 -42.48
C LEU A 78 -10.06 12.37 -42.79
N LEU A 79 -9.36 13.50 -42.64
CA LEU A 79 -9.89 14.82 -43.03
C LEU A 79 -10.09 14.92 -44.55
N HIS A 80 -9.18 14.36 -45.35
CA HIS A 80 -9.33 14.29 -46.80
C HIS A 80 -10.53 13.44 -47.22
N LEU A 81 -10.75 12.29 -46.56
CA LEU A 81 -11.95 11.47 -46.75
C LEU A 81 -13.23 12.24 -46.39
N TRP A 82 -13.20 13.00 -45.30
CA TRP A 82 -14.32 13.86 -44.89
C TRP A 82 -14.60 14.98 -45.89
N ASP A 83 -13.56 15.64 -46.41
CA ASP A 83 -13.68 16.63 -47.48
C ASP A 83 -14.32 16.02 -48.73
N TYR A 84 -13.92 14.81 -49.12
CA TYR A 84 -14.54 14.09 -50.24
C TYR A 84 -16.04 13.82 -50.01
N PHE A 85 -16.48 13.54 -48.78
CA PHE A 85 -17.90 13.41 -48.46
C PHE A 85 -18.70 14.73 -48.50
N ASN A 86 -18.01 15.86 -48.63
CA ASN A 86 -18.60 17.19 -48.66
C ASN A 86 -18.56 17.88 -50.04
N ILE A 87 -17.86 17.30 -51.03
CA ILE A 87 -17.79 17.85 -52.40
C ILE A 87 -19.07 17.51 -53.20
N ASP A 88 -19.46 18.40 -54.11
CA ASP A 88 -20.59 18.22 -55.03
C ASP A 88 -20.35 17.11 -56.07
N LYS A 89 -21.41 16.63 -56.73
CA LYS A 89 -21.39 15.41 -57.56
C LYS A 89 -20.43 15.41 -58.75
N ASP A 90 -19.93 16.57 -59.16
CA ASP A 90 -19.15 16.75 -60.39
C ASP A 90 -17.70 16.27 -60.26
N PHE A 91 -17.20 16.02 -59.05
CA PHE A 91 -15.88 15.46 -58.79
C PHE A 91 -15.99 14.07 -58.16
N ARG A 92 -16.19 13.04 -59.00
CA ARG A 92 -16.26 11.63 -58.56
C ARG A 92 -15.16 10.80 -59.20
N LEU A 93 -14.49 10.00 -58.36
CA LEU A 93 -13.48 9.06 -58.83
C LEU A 93 -14.11 7.96 -59.69
N LYS A 94 -13.34 7.46 -60.66
CA LYS A 94 -13.72 6.26 -61.42
C LYS A 94 -13.94 5.10 -60.45
N LYS A 95 -14.95 4.25 -60.69
CA LYS A 95 -15.33 3.12 -59.82
C LYS A 95 -14.15 2.25 -59.39
N GLY A 96 -13.24 1.93 -60.32
CA GLY A 96 -12.03 1.14 -60.06
C GLY A 96 -11.01 1.83 -59.12
N VAL A 97 -10.83 3.14 -59.25
CA VAL A 97 -9.96 3.90 -58.34
C VAL A 97 -10.62 4.01 -56.96
N TRP A 98 -11.93 4.24 -56.92
CA TRP A 98 -12.67 4.36 -55.65
C TRP A 98 -12.61 3.08 -54.82
N ILE A 99 -12.82 1.90 -55.41
CA ILE A 99 -12.73 0.63 -54.65
C ILE A 99 -11.33 0.44 -54.05
N ARG A 100 -10.26 0.75 -54.80
CA ARG A 100 -8.89 0.65 -54.27
C ARG A 100 -8.60 1.68 -53.19
N VAL A 101 -9.11 2.91 -53.32
CA VAL A 101 -9.02 3.92 -52.24
C VAL A 101 -9.74 3.46 -50.99
N VAL A 102 -10.93 2.86 -51.09
CA VAL A 102 -11.64 2.31 -49.92
C VAL A 102 -10.88 1.16 -49.29
N ILE A 103 -10.32 0.25 -50.09
CA ILE A 103 -9.46 -0.84 -49.60
C ILE A 103 -8.20 -0.28 -48.92
N SER A 104 -7.62 0.81 -49.46
CA SER A 104 -6.43 1.44 -48.89
C SER A 104 -6.62 1.94 -47.46
N ILE A 105 -7.87 2.22 -47.04
CA ILE A 105 -8.17 2.59 -45.64
C ILE A 105 -7.73 1.47 -44.69
N ILE A 106 -8.00 0.21 -45.03
CA ILE A 106 -7.56 -0.96 -44.23
C ILE A 106 -6.04 -0.99 -44.15
N PHE A 107 -5.36 -0.78 -45.28
CA PHE A 107 -3.89 -0.82 -45.33
C PHE A 107 -3.24 0.36 -44.61
N ILE A 108 -3.87 1.55 -44.59
CA ILE A 108 -3.41 2.69 -43.77
C ILE A 108 -3.44 2.30 -42.30
N PHE A 109 -4.57 1.77 -41.80
CA PHE A 109 -4.65 1.31 -40.42
C PHE A 109 -3.69 0.14 -40.13
N TYR A 110 -3.48 -0.77 -41.09
CA TYR A 110 -2.52 -1.85 -40.96
C TYR A 110 -1.06 -1.36 -40.90
N VAL A 111 -0.65 -0.39 -41.71
CA VAL A 111 0.70 0.20 -41.64
C VAL A 111 0.90 0.94 -40.31
N MET A 112 -0.11 1.67 -39.85
CA MET A 112 -0.09 2.34 -38.54
C MET A 112 0.06 1.32 -37.40
N LEU A 113 -0.72 0.24 -37.43
CA LEU A 113 -0.73 -0.81 -36.42
C LEU A 113 0.55 -1.67 -36.46
N SER A 114 1.02 -2.07 -37.63
CA SER A 114 2.25 -2.83 -37.79
C SER A 114 3.46 -2.03 -37.28
N GLY A 115 3.54 -0.73 -37.59
CA GLY A 115 4.57 0.16 -37.04
C GLY A 115 4.49 0.28 -35.51
N PHE A 116 3.28 0.30 -34.94
CA PHE A 116 3.09 0.26 -33.50
C PHE A 116 3.59 -1.06 -32.91
N ILE A 117 3.22 -2.21 -33.49
CA ILE A 117 3.61 -3.55 -33.02
C ILE A 117 5.14 -3.75 -33.07
N LEU A 118 5.81 -3.14 -34.07
CA LEU A 118 7.26 -3.22 -34.24
C LEU A 118 8.07 -2.54 -33.12
N LYS A 119 7.43 -1.84 -32.17
CA LYS A 119 8.10 -1.42 -30.93
C LYS A 119 8.40 -2.59 -29.98
N ALA A 120 7.59 -3.66 -30.06
CA ALA A 120 7.62 -4.82 -29.16
C ALA A 120 7.59 -4.49 -27.64
N ASP A 121 7.05 -3.33 -27.27
CA ASP A 121 6.82 -2.96 -25.88
C ASP A 121 5.50 -3.56 -25.35
N ALA A 122 5.19 -3.40 -24.05
CA ALA A 122 4.01 -4.01 -23.43
C ALA A 122 2.69 -3.66 -24.15
N ASP A 123 2.53 -2.39 -24.54
CA ASP A 123 1.40 -1.89 -25.35
C ASP A 123 1.29 -2.61 -26.68
N SER A 124 2.42 -2.76 -27.37
CA SER A 124 2.53 -3.42 -28.68
C SER A 124 2.16 -4.89 -28.62
N LEU A 125 2.64 -5.60 -27.60
CA LEU A 125 2.37 -7.03 -27.41
C LEU A 125 0.91 -7.29 -27.04
N GLN A 126 0.29 -6.41 -26.24
CA GLN A 126 -1.15 -6.50 -25.99
C GLN A 126 -1.96 -6.23 -27.25
N ALA A 127 -1.63 -5.17 -28.01
CA ALA A 127 -2.31 -4.85 -29.27
C ALA A 127 -2.20 -6.01 -30.28
N ARG A 128 -1.01 -6.63 -30.40
CA ARG A 128 -0.78 -7.80 -31.25
C ARG A 128 -1.71 -8.97 -30.86
N ARG A 129 -1.75 -9.34 -29.58
CA ARG A 129 -2.62 -10.43 -29.08
C ARG A 129 -4.10 -10.20 -29.35
N ILE A 130 -4.59 -8.97 -29.15
CA ILE A 130 -5.99 -8.60 -29.44
C ILE A 130 -6.29 -8.79 -30.93
N ILE A 131 -5.39 -8.38 -31.82
CA ILE A 131 -5.58 -8.45 -33.27
C ILE A 131 -5.49 -9.87 -33.79
N GLU A 132 -4.53 -10.66 -33.29
CA GLU A 132 -4.42 -12.09 -33.59
C GLU A 132 -5.72 -12.82 -33.21
N ALA A 133 -6.24 -12.58 -32.00
CA ALA A 133 -7.51 -13.17 -31.55
C ALA A 133 -8.70 -12.79 -32.44
N LEU A 134 -8.76 -11.53 -32.91
CA LEU A 134 -9.81 -11.09 -33.83
C LEU A 134 -9.68 -11.73 -35.22
N ILE A 135 -8.46 -11.82 -35.77
CA ILE A 135 -8.22 -12.40 -37.10
C ILE A 135 -8.50 -13.91 -37.11
N VAL A 136 -7.97 -14.65 -36.12
CA VAL A 136 -8.22 -16.09 -35.97
C VAL A 136 -9.70 -16.38 -35.74
N GLY A 137 -10.42 -15.45 -35.08
CA GLY A 137 -11.87 -15.53 -34.91
C GLY A 137 -12.69 -15.49 -36.20
N ILE A 138 -12.10 -15.18 -37.37
CA ILE A 138 -12.78 -15.18 -38.66
C ILE A 138 -12.92 -16.63 -39.17
N PRO A 139 -14.15 -17.14 -39.37
CA PRO A 139 -14.37 -18.50 -39.87
C PRO A 139 -13.69 -18.74 -41.24
N PHE A 140 -13.17 -19.95 -41.42
CA PHE A 140 -12.56 -20.49 -42.67
C PHE A 140 -11.24 -19.87 -43.13
N ILE A 141 -11.03 -18.57 -42.96
CA ILE A 141 -9.86 -17.85 -43.49
C ILE A 141 -8.98 -17.21 -42.42
N GLY A 142 -9.40 -17.21 -41.15
CA GLY A 142 -8.70 -16.52 -40.06
C GLY A 142 -7.24 -16.95 -39.90
N ASP A 143 -6.98 -18.26 -39.85
CA ASP A 143 -5.61 -18.79 -39.71
C ASP A 143 -4.71 -18.41 -40.89
N LEU A 144 -5.25 -18.46 -42.11
CA LEU A 144 -4.52 -18.05 -43.31
C LEU A 144 -4.18 -16.55 -43.26
N LEU A 145 -5.13 -15.70 -42.86
CA LEU A 145 -4.90 -14.27 -42.72
C LEU A 145 -3.87 -13.98 -41.63
N ASN A 146 -3.91 -14.70 -40.51
CA ASN A 146 -2.94 -14.56 -39.43
C ASN A 146 -1.53 -14.93 -39.91
N TYR A 147 -1.39 -16.07 -40.59
CA TYR A 147 -0.13 -16.51 -41.19
C TYR A 147 0.42 -15.54 -42.23
N LEU A 148 -0.46 -14.90 -43.02
CA LEU A 148 -0.05 -13.98 -44.08
C LEU A 148 0.33 -12.59 -43.56
N PHE A 149 -0.32 -12.06 -42.52
CA PHE A 149 -0.19 -10.65 -42.12
C PHE A 149 0.45 -10.41 -40.75
N ILE A 150 0.39 -11.37 -39.83
CA ILE A 150 0.93 -11.20 -38.46
C ILE A 150 2.10 -12.16 -38.22
N GLY A 151 1.92 -13.44 -38.57
CA GLY A 151 2.94 -14.48 -38.36
C GLY A 151 2.94 -15.04 -36.94
N PRO A 152 3.89 -15.94 -36.61
CA PRO A 152 3.96 -16.60 -35.32
C PRO A 152 4.39 -15.64 -34.21
N GLU A 153 3.88 -15.87 -32.99
CA GLU A 153 4.22 -15.10 -31.80
C GLU A 153 5.73 -15.03 -31.57
N GLY A 154 6.23 -13.87 -31.12
CA GLY A 154 7.67 -13.62 -30.92
C GLY A 154 8.48 -13.34 -32.19
N ASN A 155 7.94 -13.63 -33.39
CA ASN A 155 8.59 -13.27 -34.65
C ASN A 155 7.99 -11.98 -35.22
N PHE A 156 8.84 -10.99 -35.51
CA PHE A 156 8.44 -9.69 -36.05
C PHE A 156 8.82 -9.51 -37.53
N GLN A 157 9.53 -10.47 -38.14
CA GLN A 157 10.05 -10.36 -39.50
C GLN A 157 8.95 -10.12 -40.53
N LEU A 158 7.85 -10.85 -40.43
CA LEU A 158 6.74 -10.73 -41.39
C LEU A 158 6.06 -9.36 -41.30
N ILE A 159 5.78 -8.91 -40.07
CA ILE A 159 5.20 -7.60 -39.79
C ILE A 159 6.14 -6.50 -40.27
N TYR A 160 7.44 -6.65 -40.03
CA TYR A 160 8.47 -5.71 -40.47
C TYR A 160 8.48 -5.58 -41.99
N VAL A 161 8.56 -6.69 -42.74
CA VAL A 161 8.56 -6.69 -44.21
C VAL A 161 7.29 -6.05 -44.77
N HIS A 162 6.12 -6.37 -44.20
CA HIS A 162 4.88 -5.76 -44.65
C HIS A 162 4.83 -4.26 -44.35
N HIS A 163 5.33 -3.83 -43.20
CA HIS A 163 5.38 -2.43 -42.79
C HIS A 163 6.31 -1.62 -43.70
N ILE A 164 7.57 -2.03 -43.86
CA ILE A 164 8.56 -1.25 -44.61
C ILE A 164 8.38 -1.34 -46.13
N ALA A 165 7.79 -2.44 -46.63
CA ALA A 165 7.69 -2.70 -48.06
C ALA A 165 6.25 -2.98 -48.51
N THR A 166 5.70 -4.18 -48.28
CA THR A 166 4.48 -4.64 -48.99
C THR A 166 3.29 -3.69 -48.87
N ALA A 167 2.92 -3.29 -47.65
CA ALA A 167 1.77 -2.44 -47.40
C ALA A 167 2.06 -0.96 -47.71
N SER A 168 3.27 -0.49 -47.40
CA SER A 168 3.70 0.88 -47.71
C SER A 168 3.80 1.15 -49.22
N ILE A 169 4.32 0.21 -50.00
CA ILE A 169 4.37 0.27 -51.46
C ILE A 169 2.96 0.21 -52.04
N PHE A 170 2.07 -0.65 -51.51
CA PHE A 170 0.67 -0.70 -51.93
C PHE A 170 -0.04 0.65 -51.73
N ILE A 171 0.15 1.31 -50.59
CA ILE A 171 -0.37 2.66 -50.33
C ILE A 171 0.22 3.67 -51.32
N ALA A 172 1.54 3.65 -51.54
CA ALA A 172 2.21 4.53 -52.49
C ALA A 172 1.66 4.40 -53.93
N ILE A 173 1.40 3.17 -54.38
CA ILE A 173 0.80 2.89 -55.71
C ILE A 173 -0.61 3.50 -55.79
N ILE A 174 -1.43 3.35 -54.75
CA ILE A 174 -2.79 3.89 -54.73
C ILE A 174 -2.78 5.42 -54.67
N ILE A 175 -1.88 6.01 -53.88
CA ILE A 175 -1.65 7.47 -53.85
C ILE A 175 -1.32 7.95 -55.26
N PHE A 176 -0.37 7.31 -55.95
CA PHE A 176 0.01 7.69 -57.31
C PHE A 176 -1.15 7.53 -58.30
N GLU A 177 -1.92 6.46 -58.20
CA GLU A 177 -3.08 6.26 -59.09
C GLU A 177 -4.18 7.30 -58.86
N HIS A 178 -4.45 7.62 -57.59
CA HIS A 178 -5.49 8.56 -57.17
C HIS A 178 -5.10 10.01 -57.45
N ALA A 179 -3.92 10.43 -57.00
CA ALA A 179 -3.45 11.81 -57.06
C ALA A 179 -2.66 12.14 -58.34
N ARG A 180 -2.26 11.13 -59.13
CA ARG A 180 -1.37 11.25 -60.32
C ARG A 180 0.00 11.84 -60.02
N THR A 181 0.35 11.95 -58.75
CA THR A 181 1.66 12.35 -58.24
C THR A 181 1.89 11.66 -56.92
N ILE A 182 3.16 11.40 -56.60
CA ILE A 182 3.58 11.02 -55.25
C ILE A 182 4.33 12.17 -54.57
N TRP A 183 4.71 13.21 -55.33
CA TRP A 183 5.45 14.36 -54.84
C TRP A 183 4.49 15.45 -54.37
N ALA A 184 4.63 15.84 -53.11
CA ALA A 184 4.00 17.05 -52.59
C ALA A 184 4.68 18.30 -53.17
N LYS A 185 3.95 19.42 -53.22
CA LYS A 185 4.55 20.72 -53.58
C LYS A 185 5.64 21.07 -52.56
N LEU A 186 6.77 21.63 -53.03
CA LEU A 186 7.90 21.98 -52.17
C LEU A 186 7.52 22.83 -50.94
N PRO A 187 6.70 23.90 -51.05
CA PRO A 187 6.30 24.68 -49.88
C PRO A 187 5.54 23.85 -48.84
N THR A 188 4.66 22.96 -49.31
CA THR A 188 3.86 22.08 -48.47
C THR A 188 4.73 21.04 -47.76
N LEU A 189 5.71 20.48 -48.47
CA LEU A 189 6.68 19.53 -47.92
C LEU A 189 7.58 20.18 -46.85
N PHE A 190 8.16 21.35 -47.13
CA PHE A 190 9.02 22.05 -46.18
C PHE A 190 8.26 22.54 -44.94
N ALA A 191 7.03 23.07 -45.11
CA ALA A 191 6.20 23.46 -43.98
C ALA A 191 5.78 22.24 -43.14
N GLY A 192 5.41 21.12 -43.78
CA GLY A 192 5.15 19.86 -43.10
C GLY A 192 6.35 19.34 -42.33
N LEU A 193 7.54 19.33 -42.95
CA LEU A 193 8.79 18.91 -42.31
C LEU A 193 9.13 19.80 -41.12
N PHE A 194 9.01 21.13 -41.25
CA PHE A 194 9.25 22.05 -40.16
C PHE A 194 8.32 21.78 -38.97
N ILE A 195 7.02 21.59 -39.21
CA ILE A 195 6.05 21.25 -38.15
C ILE A 195 6.39 19.90 -37.51
N VAL A 196 6.67 18.87 -38.31
CA VAL A 196 7.04 17.55 -37.80
C VAL A 196 8.32 17.62 -36.95
N LEU A 197 9.35 18.32 -37.41
CA LEU A 197 10.60 18.51 -36.66
C LEU A 197 10.38 19.28 -35.36
N LEU A 198 9.57 20.35 -35.39
CA LEU A 198 9.18 21.09 -34.19
C LEU A 198 8.51 20.15 -33.18
N PHE A 199 7.52 19.36 -33.62
CA PHE A 199 6.89 18.36 -32.76
C PHE A 199 7.88 17.30 -32.27
N SER A 200 8.82 16.88 -33.11
CA SER A 200 9.78 15.82 -32.79
C SER A 200 10.84 16.23 -31.77
N ILE A 201 11.16 17.52 -31.70
CA ILE A 201 12.08 18.09 -30.70
C ILE A 201 11.39 18.21 -29.35
N PHE A 202 10.11 18.58 -29.33
CA PHE A 202 9.38 18.84 -28.09
C PHE A 202 8.60 17.63 -27.57
N PHE A 203 8.21 16.68 -28.41
CA PHE A 203 7.36 15.56 -28.00
C PHE A 203 7.98 14.24 -28.43
N THR A 204 8.42 13.48 -27.43
CA THR A 204 8.98 12.14 -27.64
C THR A 204 7.89 11.15 -28.04
N ALA A 205 8.16 10.31 -29.03
CA ALA A 205 7.26 9.24 -29.39
C ALA A 205 7.23 8.18 -28.27
N PRO A 206 6.06 7.68 -27.87
CA PRO A 206 5.93 6.76 -26.73
C PRO A 206 6.74 5.49 -26.90
N LEU A 207 7.32 5.03 -25.80
CA LEU A 207 7.86 3.68 -25.62
C LEU A 207 7.55 3.25 -24.19
N HIS A 208 6.86 2.12 -24.02
CA HIS A 208 6.48 1.65 -22.69
C HIS A 208 7.72 1.09 -21.96
N ASP A 209 7.96 1.52 -20.72
CA ASP A 209 9.11 1.12 -19.88
C ASP A 209 9.03 -0.33 -19.35
N GLY A 210 7.84 -0.91 -19.42
CA GLY A 210 7.53 -2.26 -18.99
C GLY A 210 7.38 -2.41 -17.47
N LEU A 211 7.30 -1.29 -16.73
CA LEU A 211 7.07 -1.26 -15.29
C LEU A 211 5.62 -0.97 -14.96
N SER A 212 4.98 -0.09 -15.73
CA SER A 212 3.54 0.18 -15.62
C SER A 212 2.71 -1.06 -15.96
N SER A 213 1.70 -1.37 -15.15
CA SER A 213 0.72 -2.41 -15.46
C SER A 213 -0.43 -1.91 -16.35
N ILE A 214 -0.48 -0.61 -16.62
CA ILE A 214 -1.51 0.00 -17.48
C ILE A 214 -1.05 -0.06 -18.93
N VAL A 215 -1.67 -0.94 -19.70
CA VAL A 215 -1.36 -1.17 -21.11
C VAL A 215 -2.49 -0.65 -21.99
N LYS A 216 -2.16 0.18 -22.99
CA LYS A 216 -3.14 0.84 -23.88
C LYS A 216 -2.75 0.71 -25.34
N GLY A 217 -3.75 0.45 -26.19
CA GLY A 217 -3.56 0.51 -27.64
C GLY A 217 -3.24 1.93 -28.14
N PRO A 218 -2.89 2.11 -29.41
CA PRO A 218 -2.66 3.44 -29.99
C PRO A 218 -3.94 4.27 -29.92
N TRP A 219 -3.83 5.61 -29.82
CA TRP A 219 -4.97 6.51 -29.58
C TRP A 219 -6.14 6.32 -30.56
N TYR A 220 -5.86 5.95 -31.82
CA TYR A 220 -6.87 5.68 -32.85
C TYR A 220 -7.58 4.33 -32.69
N PHE A 221 -7.14 3.46 -31.78
CA PHE A 221 -7.77 2.18 -31.41
C PHE A 221 -8.17 2.07 -29.93
N VAL A 222 -7.87 3.04 -29.07
CA VAL A 222 -8.33 3.00 -27.66
C VAL A 222 -9.86 2.98 -27.56
N GLY A 223 -10.57 3.75 -28.38
CA GLY A 223 -12.03 3.67 -28.45
C GLY A 223 -12.53 2.31 -28.92
N PHE A 224 -11.76 1.61 -29.76
CA PHE A 224 -12.07 0.25 -30.18
C PHE A 224 -11.82 -0.76 -29.05
N GLN A 225 -10.74 -0.60 -28.28
CA GLN A 225 -10.46 -1.38 -27.08
C GLN A 225 -11.58 -1.24 -26.04
N GLU A 226 -12.13 -0.03 -25.86
CA GLU A 226 -13.31 0.21 -25.02
C GLU A 226 -14.56 -0.53 -25.53
N ILE A 227 -14.80 -0.53 -26.85
CA ILE A 227 -15.91 -1.30 -27.45
C ILE A 227 -15.74 -2.80 -27.20
N LEU A 228 -14.53 -3.33 -27.39
CA LEU A 228 -14.24 -4.76 -27.17
C LEU A 228 -14.50 -5.19 -25.72
N HIS A 229 -14.21 -4.31 -24.75
CA HIS A 229 -14.48 -4.57 -23.34
C HIS A 229 -15.98 -4.81 -23.05
N TRP A 230 -16.89 -4.25 -23.85
CA TRP A 230 -18.34 -4.42 -23.70
C TRP A 230 -18.94 -5.57 -24.51
N LEU A 231 -18.17 -6.15 -25.45
CA LEU A 231 -18.66 -7.22 -26.32
C LEU A 231 -18.38 -8.59 -25.72
N THR A 232 -19.42 -9.41 -25.59
CA THR A 232 -19.29 -10.83 -25.24
C THR A 232 -18.64 -11.65 -26.35
N HIS A 233 -18.84 -11.24 -27.61
CA HIS A 233 -18.24 -11.86 -28.79
C HIS A 233 -17.45 -10.83 -29.61
N PRO A 234 -16.14 -10.68 -29.37
CA PRO A 234 -15.29 -9.69 -30.03
C PRO A 234 -15.35 -9.70 -31.56
N ALA A 235 -15.59 -10.85 -32.19
CA ALA A 235 -15.69 -10.99 -33.65
C ALA A 235 -16.79 -10.13 -34.30
N TYR A 236 -17.85 -9.77 -33.56
CA TYR A 236 -18.89 -8.86 -34.10
C TYR A 236 -18.36 -7.46 -34.41
N SER A 237 -17.25 -7.06 -33.79
CA SER A 237 -16.58 -5.80 -34.09
C SER A 237 -16.09 -5.74 -35.56
N LEU A 238 -15.72 -6.88 -36.15
CA LEU A 238 -15.30 -6.98 -37.55
C LEU A 238 -16.46 -6.75 -38.52
N LEU A 239 -17.68 -7.21 -38.17
CA LEU A 239 -18.88 -6.94 -38.97
C LEU A 239 -19.23 -5.45 -38.96
N PHE A 240 -19.04 -4.79 -37.82
CA PHE A 240 -19.23 -3.34 -37.71
C PHE A 240 -18.24 -2.58 -38.61
N ILE A 241 -16.94 -2.92 -38.55
CA ILE A 241 -15.91 -2.33 -39.43
C ILE A 241 -16.25 -2.59 -40.91
N LEU A 242 -16.63 -3.82 -41.27
CA LEU A 242 -17.03 -4.16 -42.62
C LEU A 242 -18.24 -3.33 -43.09
N SER A 243 -19.23 -3.14 -42.22
CA SER A 243 -20.41 -2.32 -42.53
C SER A 243 -20.05 -0.85 -42.80
N LEU A 244 -19.08 -0.29 -42.06
CA LEU A 244 -18.57 1.07 -42.27
C LEU A 244 -17.84 1.19 -43.61
N LEU A 245 -17.00 0.21 -43.97
CA LEU A 245 -16.30 0.19 -45.25
C LEU A 245 -17.27 0.07 -46.43
N VAL A 246 -18.28 -0.80 -46.31
CA VAL A 246 -19.35 -0.94 -47.31
C VAL A 246 -20.13 0.36 -47.44
N ALA A 247 -20.52 0.99 -46.32
CA ALA A 247 -21.21 2.28 -46.33
C ALA A 247 -20.36 3.38 -46.98
N THR A 248 -19.05 3.43 -46.70
CA THR A 248 -18.11 4.36 -47.35
C THR A 248 -18.03 4.08 -48.86
N TYR A 249 -17.89 2.83 -49.28
CA TYR A 249 -17.88 2.47 -50.71
C TYR A 249 -19.15 2.93 -51.42
N TYR A 250 -20.32 2.71 -50.82
CA TYR A 250 -21.58 3.11 -51.42
C TYR A 250 -21.88 4.61 -51.29
N PHE A 251 -21.14 5.35 -50.45
CA PHE A 251 -21.39 6.77 -50.18
C PHE A 251 -21.58 7.63 -51.44
N PRO A 252 -20.68 7.57 -52.45
CA PRO A 252 -20.83 8.37 -53.65
C PRO A 252 -22.10 8.04 -54.44
N TYR A 253 -22.68 6.86 -54.30
CA TYR A 253 -23.84 6.44 -55.10
C TYR A 253 -25.18 6.95 -54.54
N PHE A 254 -25.23 7.48 -53.32
CA PHE A 254 -26.47 7.98 -52.73
C PHE A 254 -26.92 9.35 -53.29
N LYS A 255 -28.25 9.55 -53.37
CA LYS A 255 -28.87 10.85 -53.73
C LYS A 255 -28.80 11.83 -52.56
N ASN A 256 -28.88 13.15 -52.84
CA ASN A 256 -28.57 14.25 -51.89
C ASN A 256 -29.23 14.11 -50.50
N ASN A 257 -30.49 13.68 -50.40
CA ASN A 257 -31.15 13.51 -49.11
C ASN A 257 -30.55 12.34 -48.30
N LYS A 258 -30.32 11.18 -48.92
CA LYS A 258 -29.71 10.00 -48.27
C LYS A 258 -28.23 10.25 -47.93
N ALA A 259 -27.48 10.88 -48.84
CA ALA A 259 -26.08 11.25 -48.60
C ALA A 259 -25.94 12.21 -47.40
N ARG A 260 -26.86 13.17 -47.25
CA ARG A 260 -26.90 14.08 -46.08
C ARG A 260 -27.15 13.32 -44.77
N ILE A 261 -28.06 12.34 -44.77
CA ILE A 261 -28.35 11.51 -43.59
C ILE A 261 -27.13 10.65 -43.24
N ILE A 262 -26.56 9.94 -44.21
CA ILE A 262 -25.39 9.07 -43.99
C ILE A 262 -24.19 9.87 -43.47
N ARG A 263 -23.96 11.07 -44.03
CA ARG A 263 -22.91 11.96 -43.51
C ARG A 263 -23.14 12.36 -42.06
N LYS A 264 -24.39 12.67 -41.66
CA LYS A 264 -24.71 12.93 -40.25
C LYS A 264 -24.46 11.70 -39.38
N ILE A 265 -24.82 10.51 -39.85
CA ILE A 265 -24.56 9.25 -39.14
C ILE A 265 -23.06 9.05 -38.94
N PHE A 266 -22.24 9.17 -40.00
CA PHE A 266 -20.78 9.07 -39.90
C PHE A 266 -20.20 10.10 -38.93
N PHE A 267 -20.69 11.34 -38.94
CA PHE A 267 -20.25 12.35 -37.98
C PHE A 267 -20.59 11.99 -36.53
N ILE A 268 -21.81 11.51 -36.28
CA ILE A 268 -22.25 11.09 -34.95
C ILE A 268 -21.43 9.88 -34.47
N LEU A 269 -21.21 8.89 -35.33
CA LEU A 269 -20.39 7.72 -35.01
C LEU A 269 -18.93 8.12 -34.73
N PHE A 270 -18.39 9.06 -35.50
CA PHE A 270 -17.05 9.61 -35.24
C PHE A 270 -16.97 10.32 -33.88
N LEU A 271 -17.94 11.17 -33.55
CA LEU A 271 -17.99 11.83 -32.25
C LEU A 271 -18.15 10.84 -31.10
N ALA A 272 -19.00 9.82 -31.27
CA ALA A 272 -19.16 8.75 -30.28
C ALA A 272 -17.84 7.99 -30.08
N TYR A 273 -17.16 7.61 -31.16
CA TYR A 273 -15.88 6.93 -31.09
C TYR A 273 -14.78 7.79 -30.43
N LEU A 274 -14.76 9.10 -30.72
CA LEU A 274 -13.84 10.04 -30.09
C LEU A 274 -14.10 10.13 -28.58
N THR A 275 -15.36 10.21 -28.15
CA THR A 275 -15.72 10.18 -26.73
C THR A 275 -15.27 8.88 -26.06
N LEU A 276 -15.48 7.72 -26.69
CA LEU A 276 -15.00 6.43 -26.18
C LEU A 276 -13.48 6.37 -26.09
N SER A 277 -12.78 6.95 -27.07
CA SER A 277 -11.32 7.03 -27.05
C SER A 277 -10.83 7.90 -25.89
N ILE A 278 -11.50 9.03 -25.62
CA ILE A 278 -11.21 9.88 -24.45
C ILE A 278 -11.48 9.13 -23.15
N ILE A 279 -12.61 8.41 -23.05
CA ILE A 279 -12.93 7.60 -21.86
C ILE A 279 -11.87 6.53 -21.61
N GLY A 280 -11.56 5.72 -22.64
CA GLY A 280 -10.57 4.66 -22.54
C GLY A 280 -9.17 5.19 -22.22
N TYR A 281 -8.83 6.37 -22.71
CA TYR A 281 -7.50 6.94 -22.49
C TYR A 281 -7.34 7.57 -21.11
N PHE A 282 -8.33 8.32 -20.63
CA PHE A 282 -8.19 9.11 -19.39
C PHE A 282 -8.83 8.49 -18.16
N PHE A 283 -9.82 7.59 -18.31
CA PHE A 283 -10.60 7.06 -17.18
C PHE A 283 -10.46 5.55 -16.98
N ARG A 284 -9.68 4.87 -17.83
CA ARG A 284 -9.35 3.44 -17.65
C ARG A 284 -7.91 3.28 -17.12
N GLY A 285 -7.79 2.55 -16.01
CA GLY A 285 -6.53 2.19 -15.37
C GLY A 285 -6.21 0.70 -15.52
N GLU A 286 -5.53 0.15 -14.52
CA GLU A 286 -5.12 -1.26 -14.48
C GLU A 286 -6.32 -2.21 -14.66
N ASN A 287 -6.11 -3.31 -15.40
CA ASN A 287 -7.17 -4.28 -15.73
C ASN A 287 -8.41 -3.66 -16.40
N TRP A 288 -8.24 -2.51 -17.06
CA TRP A 288 -9.33 -1.74 -17.70
C TRP A 288 -10.43 -1.30 -16.71
N LYS A 289 -10.11 -1.18 -15.42
CA LYS A 289 -11.03 -0.67 -14.40
C LYS A 289 -11.16 0.85 -14.50
N TRP A 290 -12.29 1.36 -14.04
CA TRP A 290 -12.52 2.81 -13.94
C TRP A 290 -11.59 3.42 -12.89
N SER A 291 -10.88 4.50 -13.23
CA SER A 291 -10.07 5.28 -12.30
C SER A 291 -10.35 6.77 -12.45
N TRP A 292 -10.38 7.47 -11.32
CA TRP A 292 -10.51 8.94 -11.25
C TRP A 292 -9.15 9.65 -11.19
N GLU A 293 -8.06 8.90 -11.04
CA GLU A 293 -6.68 9.41 -10.92
C GLU A 293 -6.07 9.68 -12.30
N PHE A 294 -6.78 10.43 -13.15
CA PHE A 294 -6.38 10.69 -14.53
C PHE A 294 -5.09 11.53 -14.65
N TRP A 295 -4.66 12.19 -13.57
CA TRP A 295 -3.39 12.92 -13.49
C TRP A 295 -2.18 12.02 -13.17
N GLU A 296 -2.42 10.83 -12.63
CA GLU A 296 -1.39 9.79 -12.45
C GLU A 296 -1.34 8.81 -13.63
N ALA A 297 -2.31 8.88 -14.54
CA ALA A 297 -2.20 8.23 -15.83
C ALA A 297 -1.02 8.86 -16.59
N GLN A 298 0.13 8.19 -16.57
CA GLN A 298 1.33 8.53 -17.33
C GLN A 298 0.90 8.96 -18.73
N THR A 299 0.90 10.26 -19.02
CA THR A 299 0.61 10.74 -20.35
C THR A 299 1.85 10.44 -21.18
N PRO A 300 1.82 9.54 -22.19
CA PRO A 300 3.00 9.22 -22.98
C PRO A 300 3.60 10.41 -23.75
N PHE A 301 2.90 11.54 -23.77
CA PHE A 301 3.29 12.75 -24.49
C PHE A 301 3.77 13.80 -23.49
N HIS A 302 5.08 13.85 -23.29
CA HIS A 302 5.73 14.90 -22.52
C HIS A 302 6.34 15.94 -23.44
N ALA A 303 6.04 17.21 -23.16
CA ALA A 303 6.63 18.34 -23.85
C ALA A 303 8.01 18.64 -23.24
N GLN A 304 9.09 18.07 -23.79
CA GLN A 304 10.45 18.34 -23.37
C GLN A 304 11.39 18.44 -24.57
N MET A 305 12.25 19.45 -24.56
CA MET A 305 13.18 19.72 -25.65
C MET A 305 14.32 18.69 -25.66
N MET A 306 14.39 17.86 -26.70
CA MET A 306 15.45 16.87 -26.91
C MET A 306 16.73 17.51 -27.47
N LEU A 307 17.39 18.33 -26.65
CA LEU A 307 18.76 18.76 -26.89
C LEU A 307 19.64 18.13 -25.80
N SER A 308 20.40 17.09 -26.17
CA SER A 308 21.46 16.56 -25.33
C SER A 308 22.78 17.16 -25.78
N ASP A 309 23.51 17.79 -24.85
CA ASP A 309 24.87 18.26 -25.08
C ASP A 309 25.90 17.11 -25.02
N ARG A 310 25.49 15.92 -24.54
CA ARG A 310 26.34 14.72 -24.48
C ARG A 310 26.15 13.87 -25.73
N ILE A 311 27.22 13.73 -26.50
CA ILE A 311 27.36 12.78 -27.61
C ILE A 311 28.08 11.53 -27.08
N LEU A 312 27.52 10.36 -27.39
CA LEU A 312 27.89 8.97 -27.07
C LEU A 312 29.39 8.58 -27.02
N ASN A 313 30.32 9.40 -27.52
CA ASN A 313 31.75 9.03 -27.57
C ASN A 313 32.38 8.81 -26.18
N GLU A 314 31.66 9.09 -25.08
CA GLU A 314 32.10 8.93 -23.69
C GLU A 314 31.43 7.76 -22.93
N VAL A 315 30.44 7.05 -23.50
CA VAL A 315 29.70 5.97 -22.81
C VAL A 315 30.11 4.61 -23.39
N THR A 316 30.78 3.77 -22.59
CA THR A 316 31.37 2.50 -23.06
C THR A 316 30.37 1.35 -23.21
N GLU A 317 29.29 1.32 -22.42
CA GLU A 317 28.21 0.31 -22.55
C GLU A 317 26.97 0.71 -21.72
N ILE A 318 25.76 0.42 -22.21
CA ILE A 318 24.51 0.61 -21.45
C ILE A 318 24.03 -0.76 -20.98
N PRO A 319 23.99 -1.03 -19.67
CA PRO A 319 23.66 -2.36 -19.15
C PRO A 319 22.21 -2.74 -19.45
N GLU A 320 21.99 -4.02 -19.69
CA GLU A 320 20.67 -4.63 -19.82
C GLU A 320 20.33 -5.37 -18.53
N ILE A 321 19.28 -4.94 -17.85
CA ILE A 321 18.79 -5.50 -16.60
C ILE A 321 17.34 -5.95 -16.81
N MET A 322 17.04 -7.21 -16.48
CA MET A 322 15.70 -7.80 -16.68
C MET A 322 15.14 -7.61 -18.11
N GLY A 323 16.01 -7.67 -19.13
CA GLY A 323 15.60 -7.47 -20.53
C GLY A 323 15.36 -6.02 -20.95
N LYS A 324 15.82 -5.04 -20.15
CA LYS A 324 15.63 -3.60 -20.37
C LYS A 324 16.93 -2.83 -20.22
N ARG A 325 17.15 -1.80 -21.04
CA ARG A 325 18.30 -0.90 -20.90
C ARG A 325 18.14 0.01 -19.68
N GLU A 326 19.18 0.11 -18.86
CA GLU A 326 19.20 0.90 -17.65
C GLU A 326 20.13 2.12 -17.81
N SER A 327 19.56 3.26 -18.23
CA SER A 327 20.34 4.48 -18.48
C SER A 327 20.85 5.14 -17.21
N CYS A 328 20.23 4.92 -16.05
CA CYS A 328 20.68 5.51 -14.79
C CYS A 328 22.09 5.02 -14.42
N LEU A 329 22.40 3.75 -14.71
CA LEU A 329 23.71 3.15 -14.44
C LEU A 329 24.82 3.72 -15.33
N VAL A 330 24.51 4.48 -16.39
CA VAL A 330 25.55 5.20 -17.16
C VAL A 330 26.26 6.24 -16.30
N CYS A 331 25.56 6.85 -15.34
CA CYS A 331 26.14 7.85 -14.42
C CYS A 331 26.24 7.38 -12.97
N HIS A 332 25.48 6.33 -12.59
CA HIS A 332 25.36 5.83 -11.22
C HIS A 332 25.85 4.37 -11.05
N ASP A 333 26.77 3.90 -11.90
CA ASP A 333 27.35 2.54 -11.83
C ASP A 333 28.15 2.25 -10.54
N GLN A 334 28.64 3.29 -9.86
CA GLN A 334 29.45 3.20 -8.65
C GLN A 334 28.63 3.20 -7.34
N MET A 335 27.30 3.14 -7.41
CA MET A 335 26.47 3.07 -6.21
C MET A 335 26.63 1.72 -5.50
N GLU A 336 26.81 1.76 -4.18
CA GLU A 336 26.97 0.61 -3.30
C GLU A 336 25.94 0.65 -2.15
N GLY A 337 25.92 -0.39 -1.31
CA GLY A 337 25.08 -0.45 -0.10
C GLY A 337 23.74 -1.18 -0.26
N PHE A 338 23.51 -1.82 -1.42
CA PHE A 338 22.28 -2.57 -1.69
C PHE A 338 22.29 -3.99 -1.11
N SER A 339 21.10 -4.54 -0.86
CA SER A 339 20.95 -5.97 -0.64
C SER A 339 20.95 -6.72 -1.98
N PRO A 340 21.35 -8.00 -2.03
CA PRO A 340 21.44 -8.74 -3.30
C PRO A 340 20.13 -8.78 -4.11
N ALA A 341 18.98 -8.79 -3.43
CA ALA A 341 17.66 -8.81 -4.09
C ALA A 341 17.21 -7.44 -4.62
N HIS A 342 17.82 -6.35 -4.15
CA HIS A 342 17.51 -4.97 -4.53
C HIS A 342 18.73 -4.24 -5.09
N ASP A 343 19.70 -4.98 -5.61
CA ASP A 343 20.87 -4.41 -6.28
C ASP A 343 20.43 -3.89 -7.67
N PRO A 344 20.79 -2.67 -8.06
CA PRO A 344 20.53 -2.15 -9.41
C PRO A 344 21.05 -3.06 -10.54
N LYS A 345 22.08 -3.87 -10.30
CA LYS A 345 22.56 -4.89 -11.26
C LYS A 345 21.62 -6.09 -11.38
N ALA A 346 20.71 -6.27 -10.44
CA ALA A 346 19.69 -7.33 -10.47
C ALA A 346 18.35 -6.81 -10.99
N ILE A 347 17.91 -5.62 -10.54
CA ILE A 347 16.56 -5.12 -10.81
C ILE A 347 16.49 -3.74 -11.47
N GLY A 348 17.61 -3.04 -11.62
CA GLY A 348 17.66 -1.67 -12.15
C GLY A 348 17.27 -0.61 -11.12
N CYS A 349 17.59 0.65 -11.39
CA CYS A 349 17.19 1.79 -10.56
C CYS A 349 15.74 2.20 -10.84
N VAL A 350 15.33 2.12 -12.12
CA VAL A 350 14.02 2.61 -12.58
C VAL A 350 12.88 1.75 -12.03
N SER A 351 13.13 0.47 -11.75
CA SER A 351 12.13 -0.42 -11.11
C SER A 351 11.66 0.07 -9.74
N CYS A 352 12.49 0.82 -9.01
CA CYS A 352 12.11 1.43 -7.74
C CYS A 352 11.79 2.92 -7.91
N HIS A 353 12.73 3.67 -8.50
CA HIS A 353 12.67 5.13 -8.52
C HIS A 353 11.94 5.70 -9.73
N GLN A 354 11.49 4.88 -10.68
CA GLN A 354 10.93 5.36 -11.94
C GLN A 354 11.91 6.32 -12.64
N GLY A 355 11.44 7.40 -13.25
CA GLY A 355 12.25 8.26 -14.09
C GLY A 355 12.13 7.88 -15.57
N ASN A 356 12.96 8.50 -16.41
CA ASN A 356 13.01 8.20 -17.84
C ASN A 356 14.20 7.30 -18.16
N PRO A 357 13.99 5.97 -18.34
CA PRO A 357 15.07 5.02 -18.67
C PRO A 357 15.66 5.23 -20.06
N PHE A 358 15.04 6.08 -20.89
CA PHE A 358 15.44 6.30 -22.27
C PHE A 358 16.22 7.61 -22.49
N ALA A 359 16.67 8.25 -21.41
CA ALA A 359 17.44 9.49 -21.45
C ALA A 359 18.68 9.42 -20.55
N ILE A 360 19.72 10.15 -20.94
CA ILE A 360 20.98 10.33 -20.18
C ILE A 360 21.24 11.77 -19.75
N ASP A 361 20.43 12.72 -20.23
CA ASP A 361 20.42 14.09 -19.71
C ASP A 361 19.84 14.11 -18.30
N LYS A 362 20.46 14.83 -17.38
CA LYS A 362 20.07 14.86 -15.95
C LYS A 362 18.60 15.20 -15.75
N ASN A 363 18.09 16.23 -16.44
CA ASN A 363 16.74 16.71 -16.23
C ASN A 363 15.70 15.80 -16.89
N GLN A 364 16.05 15.18 -18.02
CA GLN A 364 15.20 14.21 -18.70
C GLN A 364 15.16 12.88 -17.94
N ALA A 365 16.31 12.34 -17.54
CA ALA A 365 16.43 11.06 -16.84
C ALA A 365 15.70 11.08 -15.49
N HIS A 366 15.84 12.16 -14.71
CA HIS A 366 15.16 12.30 -13.42
C HIS A 366 13.72 12.83 -13.51
N HIS A 367 13.19 13.06 -14.72
CA HIS A 367 11.81 13.51 -14.86
C HIS A 367 10.83 12.45 -14.33
N ALA A 368 9.88 12.87 -13.48
CA ALA A 368 8.90 11.99 -12.83
C ALA A 368 9.51 10.85 -11.97
N MET A 369 10.75 11.03 -11.51
CA MET A 369 11.39 10.12 -10.56
C MET A 369 10.70 10.19 -9.18
N ILE A 370 10.47 9.02 -8.58
CA ILE A 370 9.96 8.85 -7.23
C ILE A 370 11.14 8.84 -6.26
N LEU A 371 11.16 9.80 -5.33
CA LEU A 371 12.25 9.92 -4.35
C LEU A 371 12.16 8.88 -3.24
N ILE A 372 10.95 8.54 -2.77
CA ILE A 372 10.71 7.63 -1.65
C ILE A 372 9.76 6.52 -2.12
N PRO A 373 10.27 5.49 -2.81
CA PRO A 373 9.42 4.52 -3.49
C PRO A 373 8.64 3.60 -2.57
N GLY A 374 8.98 3.53 -1.27
CA GLY A 374 8.27 2.69 -0.30
C GLY A 374 6.99 3.31 0.27
N ASN A 375 6.72 4.60 0.02
CA ASN A 375 5.45 5.23 0.41
C ASN A 375 4.28 4.42 -0.17
N LEU A 376 3.22 4.17 0.61
CA LEU A 376 2.12 3.31 0.14
C LEU A 376 1.37 3.88 -1.07
N ALA A 377 1.41 5.20 -1.28
CA ALA A 377 0.90 5.84 -2.49
C ALA A 377 1.69 5.45 -3.75
N ASP A 378 3.00 5.24 -3.61
CA ASP A 378 3.92 4.89 -4.70
C ASP A 378 4.19 3.39 -4.80
N ALA A 379 3.97 2.64 -3.72
CA ALA A 379 4.38 1.25 -3.57
C ALA A 379 3.84 0.34 -4.68
N ASN A 380 2.60 0.55 -5.14
CA ASN A 380 2.04 -0.25 -6.24
C ASN A 380 2.77 -0.06 -7.58
N ARG A 381 3.44 1.09 -7.76
CA ARG A 381 4.23 1.42 -8.95
C ARG A 381 5.71 1.06 -8.78
N SER A 382 6.16 0.65 -7.60
CA SER A 382 7.54 0.29 -7.30
C SER A 382 7.63 -1.15 -6.75
N CYS A 383 7.49 -1.33 -5.45
CA CYS A 383 7.56 -2.60 -4.74
C CYS A 383 6.45 -3.59 -5.14
N GLY A 384 5.30 -3.09 -5.59
CA GLY A 384 4.08 -3.84 -5.91
C GLY A 384 3.89 -4.15 -7.39
N THR A 385 4.90 -3.91 -8.23
CA THR A 385 4.86 -4.29 -9.64
C THR A 385 4.82 -5.82 -9.82
N ALA A 386 4.43 -6.28 -11.01
CA ALA A 386 4.22 -7.70 -11.30
C ALA A 386 5.47 -8.57 -11.05
N ASP A 387 6.65 -8.02 -11.27
CA ASP A 387 7.94 -8.72 -11.08
C ASP A 387 8.46 -8.67 -9.63
N CYS A 388 7.75 -7.97 -8.72
CA CYS A 388 8.18 -7.72 -7.35
C CYS A 388 7.23 -8.36 -6.31
N HIS A 389 6.56 -7.56 -5.47
CA HIS A 389 5.73 -8.02 -4.34
C HIS A 389 4.25 -7.57 -4.48
N PRO A 390 3.55 -7.92 -5.58
CA PRO A 390 2.22 -7.38 -5.88
C PRO A 390 1.16 -7.75 -4.83
N ASN A 391 1.23 -8.96 -4.28
CA ASN A 391 0.29 -9.41 -3.24
C ASN A 391 0.48 -8.68 -1.91
N ILE A 392 1.74 -8.37 -1.54
CA ILE A 392 2.07 -7.68 -0.29
C ILE A 392 1.62 -6.22 -0.38
N ALA A 393 1.93 -5.55 -1.48
CA ALA A 393 1.54 -4.16 -1.72
C ALA A 393 0.01 -3.98 -1.71
N ASN A 394 -0.76 -4.99 -2.14
CA ASN A 394 -2.22 -4.93 -2.08
C ASN A 394 -2.77 -5.17 -0.66
N ARG A 395 -2.29 -6.19 0.05
CA ARG A 395 -2.84 -6.55 1.38
C ARG A 395 -2.48 -5.56 2.49
N ILE A 396 -1.33 -4.88 2.38
CA ILE A 396 -0.85 -3.93 3.41
C ILE A 396 -1.82 -2.76 3.64
N HIS A 397 -2.54 -2.35 2.59
CA HIS A 397 -3.57 -1.32 2.71
C HIS A 397 -4.71 -1.69 3.67
N LYS A 398 -4.93 -2.99 3.92
CA LYS A 398 -5.98 -3.49 4.83
C LYS A 398 -5.48 -3.78 6.25
N SER A 399 -4.17 -3.67 6.49
CA SER A 399 -3.58 -3.93 7.80
C SER A 399 -3.99 -2.87 8.83
N ILE A 400 -4.15 -3.26 10.09
CA ILE A 400 -4.48 -2.33 11.19
C ILE A 400 -3.39 -1.26 11.41
N LEU A 401 -2.13 -1.56 11.06
CA LEU A 401 -1.03 -0.59 11.07
C LEU A 401 -1.20 0.50 10.02
N ASN A 402 -1.92 0.22 8.92
CA ASN A 402 -2.26 1.23 7.92
C ASN A 402 -3.59 1.93 8.22
N THR A 403 -4.63 1.17 8.57
CA THR A 403 -6.01 1.71 8.67
C THR A 403 -6.30 2.39 9.99
N MET A 404 -5.65 1.97 11.08
CA MET A 404 -6.00 2.36 12.46
C MET A 404 -7.48 2.16 12.82
N SER A 405 -8.18 1.22 12.17
CA SER A 405 -9.65 1.08 12.23
C SER A 405 -10.19 1.16 13.66
N GLY A 406 -9.61 0.39 14.58
CA GLY A 406 -10.06 0.32 15.97
C GLY A 406 -9.78 1.55 16.82
N VAL A 407 -8.81 2.40 16.41
CA VAL A 407 -8.60 3.70 17.05
C VAL A 407 -9.66 4.68 16.55
N VAL A 408 -9.90 4.69 15.25
CA VAL A 408 -10.91 5.56 14.61
C VAL A 408 -12.32 5.26 15.12
N SER A 409 -12.69 3.97 15.21
CA SER A 409 -14.03 3.57 15.67
C SER A 409 -14.27 4.00 17.12
N VAL A 410 -13.34 3.69 18.02
CA VAL A 410 -13.48 4.01 19.45
C VAL A 410 -13.50 5.52 19.68
N ASP A 411 -12.66 6.28 18.95
CA ASP A 411 -12.66 7.74 19.04
C ASP A 411 -14.01 8.33 18.62
N LYS A 412 -14.54 7.92 17.46
CA LYS A 412 -15.88 8.33 17.01
C LYS A 412 -16.98 7.98 18.02
N PHE A 413 -16.86 6.84 18.67
CA PHE A 413 -17.80 6.41 19.71
C PHE A 413 -17.76 7.33 20.93
N VAL A 414 -16.57 7.65 21.48
CA VAL A 414 -16.48 8.55 22.65
C VAL A 414 -16.84 10.00 22.36
N PHE A 415 -16.80 10.42 21.09
CA PHE A 415 -17.35 11.69 20.66
C PHE A 415 -18.86 11.65 20.38
N ASN A 416 -19.54 10.52 20.63
CA ASN A 416 -20.95 10.30 20.28
C ASN A 416 -21.26 10.60 18.80
N GLU A 417 -20.36 10.23 17.90
CA GLU A 417 -20.58 10.31 16.44
C GLU A 417 -21.10 8.98 15.87
N ILE A 418 -20.92 7.88 16.59
CA ILE A 418 -21.46 6.55 16.30
C ILE A 418 -21.98 5.90 17.59
N GLU A 419 -22.86 4.89 17.46
CA GLU A 419 -23.55 4.27 18.60
C GLU A 419 -22.77 3.12 19.26
N SER A 420 -21.76 2.58 18.58
CA SER A 420 -20.97 1.42 19.02
C SER A 420 -19.47 1.71 18.83
N PRO A 421 -18.57 1.19 19.70
CA PRO A 421 -17.12 1.32 19.52
C PRO A 421 -16.55 0.47 18.36
N GLU A 422 -17.40 -0.30 17.68
CA GLU A 422 -17.04 -1.22 16.61
C GLU A 422 -17.35 -0.66 15.22
N GLY A 423 -16.46 -0.93 14.27
CA GLY A 423 -16.60 -0.51 12.89
C GLY A 423 -15.32 -0.62 12.07
N LEU A 424 -15.48 -0.69 10.75
CA LEU A 424 -14.38 -0.67 9.79
C LEU A 424 -14.16 0.74 9.27
N TYR A 425 -12.97 1.28 9.51
CA TYR A 425 -12.54 2.61 9.11
C TYR A 425 -11.12 2.58 8.56
N ASP A 426 -10.77 3.62 7.81
CA ASP A 426 -9.41 3.91 7.39
C ASP A 426 -9.08 5.35 7.79
N VAL A 427 -7.97 5.54 8.50
CA VAL A 427 -7.48 6.84 8.97
C VAL A 427 -7.27 7.84 7.83
N LYS A 428 -7.00 7.38 6.60
CA LYS A 428 -6.90 8.27 5.44
C LYS A 428 -8.24 8.94 5.08
N ASP A 429 -9.36 8.33 5.49
CA ASP A 429 -10.70 8.78 5.13
C ASP A 429 -11.28 9.79 6.12
N LEU A 430 -10.57 10.09 7.22
CA LEU A 430 -10.97 11.09 8.22
C LEU A 430 -11.37 12.40 7.55
N LYS A 431 -12.47 13.01 8.01
CA LYS A 431 -12.95 14.30 7.51
C LYS A 431 -12.60 15.39 8.52
N GLN A 432 -13.57 16.21 8.92
CA GLN A 432 -13.38 17.40 9.77
C GLN A 432 -14.43 17.45 10.89
N SER A 433 -14.91 16.28 11.31
CA SER A 433 -15.76 16.14 12.50
C SER A 433 -14.95 16.39 13.79
N ALA A 434 -15.61 16.38 14.96
CA ALA A 434 -14.92 16.63 16.22
C ALA A 434 -13.91 15.50 16.50
N ALA A 435 -14.37 14.26 16.33
CA ALA A 435 -13.55 13.06 16.44
C ALA A 435 -12.42 13.04 15.38
N ASP A 436 -12.75 13.33 14.11
CA ASP A 436 -11.72 13.32 13.05
C ASP A 436 -10.59 14.31 13.35
N ASN A 437 -10.93 15.51 13.83
CA ASN A 437 -9.93 16.53 14.13
C ASN A 437 -9.14 16.20 15.40
N HIS A 438 -9.76 15.56 16.39
CA HIS A 438 -9.05 15.03 17.55
C HIS A 438 -7.96 14.01 17.13
N LEU A 439 -8.31 13.08 16.23
CA LEU A 439 -7.33 12.15 15.67
C LEU A 439 -6.28 12.84 14.79
N ARG A 440 -6.67 13.80 13.94
CA ARG A 440 -5.74 14.57 13.11
C ARG A 440 -4.77 15.41 13.93
N ASP A 441 -5.14 15.87 15.11
CA ASP A 441 -4.28 16.66 15.98
C ASP A 441 -3.29 15.79 16.78
N LEU A 442 -3.70 14.59 17.19
CA LEU A 442 -2.97 13.81 18.20
C LEU A 442 -2.41 12.47 17.71
N CYS A 443 -3.09 11.79 16.77
CA CYS A 443 -2.91 10.35 16.55
C CYS A 443 -2.64 9.94 15.09
N ALA A 444 -3.10 10.73 14.11
CA ALA A 444 -3.10 10.34 12.69
C ALA A 444 -1.71 10.30 12.04
N SER A 445 -0.64 10.58 12.79
CA SER A 445 0.73 10.57 12.27
C SER A 445 1.36 9.18 12.24
N CYS A 446 0.89 8.27 13.11
CA CYS A 446 1.57 7.02 13.45
C CYS A 446 1.21 5.82 12.55
N HIS A 447 0.30 5.99 11.59
CA HIS A 447 -0.05 4.90 10.67
C HIS A 447 0.97 4.74 9.55
N LEU A 448 1.09 3.50 9.08
CA LEU A 448 2.07 3.11 8.06
C LEU A 448 1.90 3.86 6.72
N GLY A 449 0.65 4.25 6.41
CA GLY A 449 0.29 4.98 5.20
C GLY A 449 0.61 6.46 5.22
N ASN A 450 1.04 7.04 6.35
CA ASN A 450 1.44 8.45 6.40
C ASN A 450 2.67 8.64 5.48
N PRO A 451 2.58 9.46 4.42
CA PRO A 451 3.65 9.58 3.45
C PRO A 451 4.86 10.28 4.06
N LYS A 452 6.04 9.71 3.85
CA LYS A 452 7.29 10.39 4.17
C LYS A 452 7.60 11.37 3.03
N SER A 453 7.85 12.63 3.38
CA SER A 453 8.20 13.71 2.44
C SER A 453 9.71 13.95 2.33
N GLU A 454 10.47 13.50 3.33
CA GLU A 454 11.92 13.72 3.42
C GLU A 454 12.68 12.39 3.51
N THR A 455 13.85 12.32 2.87
CA THR A 455 14.70 11.13 2.94
C THR A 455 15.37 11.02 4.31
N GLY A 456 15.40 9.83 4.89
CA GLY A 456 16.16 9.57 6.11
C GLY A 456 15.69 8.36 6.87
N GLN A 457 16.42 8.04 7.95
CA GLN A 457 16.05 6.99 8.90
C GLN A 457 14.65 7.23 9.48
N ILE A 458 14.04 6.14 9.95
CA ILE A 458 12.85 6.18 10.79
C ILE A 458 13.30 6.43 12.24
N THR A 459 12.80 7.51 12.83
CA THR A 459 12.95 7.83 14.25
C THR A 459 11.58 8.11 14.85
N GLN A 460 11.51 8.41 16.16
CA GLN A 460 10.27 8.88 16.78
C GLN A 460 9.75 10.22 16.21
N MET A 461 10.50 10.89 15.32
CA MET A 461 10.11 12.14 14.68
C MET A 461 9.83 11.99 13.17
N THR A 462 10.23 10.88 12.54
CA THR A 462 10.24 10.71 11.08
C THR A 462 9.60 9.39 10.63
N TYR A 463 8.57 8.95 11.35
CA TYR A 463 7.78 7.74 11.14
C TYR A 463 6.91 7.78 9.85
N GLY A 464 6.22 6.67 9.55
CA GLY A 464 5.49 6.49 8.29
C GLY A 464 6.40 6.01 7.15
N GLY A 465 5.97 6.20 5.91
CA GLY A 465 6.78 5.85 4.73
C GLY A 465 6.54 4.46 4.16
N GLY A 466 5.43 3.81 4.52
CA GLY A 466 5.02 2.52 3.96
C GLY A 466 6.06 1.41 4.16
N CYS A 467 6.45 0.75 3.07
CA CYS A 467 7.42 -0.35 3.11
C CYS A 467 8.78 0.09 3.70
N ASN A 468 9.19 1.34 3.46
CA ASN A 468 10.46 1.88 3.94
C ASN A 468 10.49 2.04 5.47
N ALA A 469 9.32 2.07 6.14
CA ALA A 469 9.23 2.20 7.58
C ALA A 469 9.96 1.05 8.32
N CYS A 470 9.97 -0.14 7.72
CA CYS A 470 10.56 -1.34 8.33
C CYS A 470 11.75 -1.90 7.55
N HIS A 471 11.79 -1.72 6.23
CA HIS A 471 12.78 -2.39 5.39
C HIS A 471 14.03 -1.55 5.09
N LEU A 472 13.98 -0.22 5.27
CA LEU A 472 15.06 0.69 4.90
C LEU A 472 16.13 0.79 5.99
N ASN A 473 17.30 0.23 5.71
CA ASN A 473 18.43 0.20 6.62
C ASN A 473 19.56 1.11 6.13
N TYR A 474 20.11 1.92 7.02
CA TYR A 474 21.27 2.78 6.70
C TYR A 474 22.54 2.18 7.28
N SER A 475 23.57 2.03 6.44
CA SER A 475 24.94 1.77 6.90
C SER A 475 25.59 3.06 7.42
N ASP A 476 26.67 2.93 8.18
CA ASP A 476 27.42 4.11 8.67
C ASP A 476 27.85 5.03 7.52
N ALA A 477 28.28 4.46 6.40
CA ALA A 477 28.66 5.23 5.21
C ALA A 477 27.46 5.98 4.59
N ALA A 478 26.31 5.32 4.46
CA ALA A 478 25.08 5.96 3.98
C ALA A 478 24.60 7.07 4.93
N LEU A 479 24.77 6.91 6.25
CA LEU A 479 24.44 7.96 7.23
C LEU A 479 25.36 9.17 7.14
N ILE A 480 26.65 8.95 6.90
CA ILE A 480 27.60 10.05 6.70
C ILE A 480 27.19 10.89 5.49
N GLU A 481 26.87 10.25 4.35
CA GLU A 481 26.40 10.96 3.16
C GLU A 481 25.02 11.63 3.37
N LEU A 482 24.09 10.97 4.06
CA LEU A 482 22.79 11.56 4.41
C LEU A 482 22.95 12.79 5.32
N ASN A 483 23.92 12.81 6.24
CA ASN A 483 24.14 13.97 7.09
C ASN A 483 24.78 15.14 6.33
N GLN A 484 25.55 14.89 5.27
CA GLN A 484 26.07 15.94 4.40
C GLN A 484 24.96 16.67 3.63
N LEU A 485 23.87 15.99 3.30
CA LEU A 485 22.67 16.57 2.67
C LEU A 485 22.02 17.66 3.52
N LYS A 486 22.14 17.58 4.86
CA LYS A 486 21.57 18.59 5.77
C LYS A 486 22.32 19.92 5.70
N THR A 487 23.58 19.91 5.27
CA THR A 487 24.47 21.09 5.30
C THR A 487 24.90 21.57 3.92
N ASN A 488 24.67 20.79 2.86
CA ASN A 488 25.13 21.10 1.51
C ASN A 488 24.01 20.92 0.47
N PRO A 489 24.03 21.68 -0.64
CA PRO A 489 23.10 21.47 -1.74
C PRO A 489 23.23 20.05 -2.32
N PRO A 490 22.13 19.36 -2.67
CA PRO A 490 22.16 17.97 -3.16
C PRO A 490 23.10 17.74 -4.35
N ASP A 491 23.18 18.72 -5.26
CA ASP A 491 24.00 18.68 -6.47
C ASP A 491 25.51 18.80 -6.23
N SER A 492 25.92 19.19 -5.02
CA SER A 492 27.34 19.32 -4.64
C SER A 492 27.93 18.04 -4.05
N ILE A 493 27.08 17.06 -3.72
CA ILE A 493 27.47 15.80 -3.09
C ILE A 493 27.57 14.71 -4.15
N LYS A 494 28.67 13.96 -4.14
CA LYS A 494 28.79 12.73 -4.92
C LYS A 494 28.39 11.55 -4.05
N TYR A 495 27.13 11.12 -4.15
CA TYR A 495 26.64 9.94 -3.44
C TYR A 495 27.33 8.69 -3.96
N LYS A 496 27.66 7.79 -3.03
CA LYS A 496 28.16 6.45 -3.34
C LYS A 496 27.41 5.38 -2.58
N PHE A 497 26.82 5.70 -1.43
CA PHE A 497 26.19 4.69 -0.58
C PHE A 497 24.68 4.91 -0.49
N HIS A 498 23.94 3.94 -1.04
CA HIS A 498 22.50 3.86 -0.92
C HIS A 498 22.10 3.10 0.36
N PRO A 499 21.00 3.46 1.04
CA PRO A 499 20.44 2.63 2.11
C PRO A 499 19.93 1.28 1.59
N SER A 500 20.10 0.20 2.35
CA SER A 500 19.70 -1.14 1.94
C SER A 500 18.22 -1.40 2.26
N LEU A 501 17.44 -1.89 1.29
CA LEU A 501 16.16 -2.56 1.56
C LEU A 501 16.40 -4.03 1.93
N SER A 502 15.98 -4.47 3.11
CA SER A 502 16.25 -5.83 3.57
C SER A 502 15.23 -6.38 4.57
N LEU A 503 15.35 -7.67 4.90
CA LEU A 503 14.61 -8.31 5.99
C LEU A 503 15.29 -8.15 7.36
N ASN A 504 16.32 -7.31 7.49
CA ASN A 504 16.93 -6.97 8.76
C ASN A 504 16.13 -5.82 9.40
N ILE A 505 15.11 -6.14 10.17
CA ILE A 505 14.23 -5.14 10.80
C ILE A 505 14.52 -5.14 12.30
N SER A 506 15.30 -4.17 12.77
CA SER A 506 15.64 -4.00 14.19
C SER A 506 14.47 -3.39 15.00
N ASP A 507 14.55 -3.48 16.33
CA ASP A 507 13.61 -2.83 17.25
C ASP A 507 13.53 -1.31 17.06
N ASP A 508 14.55 -0.67 16.49
CA ASP A 508 14.54 0.79 16.28
C ASP A 508 13.53 1.20 15.22
N HIS A 509 13.29 0.34 14.21
CA HIS A 509 12.21 0.55 13.23
C HIS A 509 10.84 0.53 13.91
N CYS A 510 10.63 -0.44 14.81
CA CYS A 510 9.40 -0.53 15.60
C CYS A 510 9.29 0.64 16.58
N PHE A 511 10.39 1.03 17.21
CA PHE A 511 10.47 2.13 18.17
C PHE A 511 10.06 3.48 17.57
N GLY A 512 10.44 3.74 16.32
CA GLY A 512 10.04 4.99 15.63
C GLY A 512 8.53 5.22 15.62
N CYS A 513 7.72 4.16 15.50
CA CYS A 513 6.26 4.26 15.49
C CYS A 513 5.60 3.89 16.84
N HIS A 514 6.19 2.96 17.60
CA HIS A 514 5.61 2.37 18.82
C HIS A 514 6.20 2.91 20.13
N SER A 515 6.91 4.05 20.08
CA SER A 515 7.41 4.76 21.28
C SER A 515 6.36 5.66 21.95
N ARG A 516 5.22 5.94 21.30
CA ARG A 516 4.14 6.78 21.83
C ARG A 516 2.84 6.00 22.03
N SER A 517 2.15 5.64 20.96
CA SER A 517 0.85 4.97 21.02
C SER A 517 0.99 3.55 21.59
N GLY A 518 0.40 3.33 22.76
CA GLY A 518 0.46 2.07 23.51
C GLY A 518 1.83 1.76 24.16
N ARG A 519 2.86 2.60 23.93
CA ARG A 519 4.21 2.45 24.52
C ARG A 519 4.81 1.05 24.33
N ILE A 520 4.46 0.35 23.24
CA ILE A 520 4.78 -1.07 23.06
C ILE A 520 6.29 -1.29 23.03
N ALA A 521 7.02 -0.51 22.22
CA ALA A 521 8.46 -0.66 22.08
C ALA A 521 9.23 -0.25 23.35
N THR A 522 8.72 0.76 24.08
CA THR A 522 9.32 1.20 25.35
C THR A 522 9.07 0.18 26.45
N ASN A 523 7.85 -0.37 26.56
CA ASN A 523 7.52 -1.41 27.55
C ASN A 523 8.33 -2.69 27.33
N PHE A 524 8.51 -3.13 26.07
CA PHE A 524 9.32 -4.29 25.74
C PHE A 524 10.76 -4.15 26.24
N LYS A 525 11.31 -2.93 26.13
CA LYS A 525 12.61 -2.53 26.67
C LYS A 525 12.58 -2.16 28.16
N GLY A 526 11.45 -2.28 28.85
CA GLY A 526 11.28 -1.99 30.27
C GLY A 526 11.31 -0.50 30.64
N LEU A 527 11.03 0.38 29.68
CA LEU A 527 11.03 1.84 29.83
C LEU A 527 9.59 2.35 30.00
N TYR A 528 9.36 3.09 31.07
CA TYR A 528 8.08 3.68 31.44
C TYR A 528 8.14 5.20 31.37
N GLU A 529 7.12 5.80 30.76
CA GLU A 529 7.02 7.25 30.56
C GLU A 529 6.61 7.96 31.86
N THR A 530 7.35 9.02 32.22
CA THR A 530 7.08 9.84 33.39
C THR A 530 6.39 11.15 33.00
N LYS A 531 5.90 11.89 33.99
CA LYS A 531 5.39 13.27 33.79
C LYS A 531 6.47 14.35 33.97
N LEU A 532 7.73 13.94 34.17
CA LEU A 532 8.82 14.89 34.37
C LEU A 532 9.19 15.51 33.04
N GLU A 533 9.43 16.82 33.06
CA GLU A 533 10.08 17.54 31.98
C GLU A 533 11.61 17.42 32.09
N GLU A 534 12.32 17.60 30.97
CA GLU A 534 13.80 17.55 30.92
C GLU A 534 14.45 18.44 32.00
N ALA A 535 13.88 19.62 32.25
CA ALA A 535 14.38 20.58 33.23
C ALA A 535 14.17 20.17 34.70
N GLU A 536 13.28 19.21 34.97
CA GLU A 536 12.97 18.73 36.32
C GLU A 536 13.88 17.57 36.74
N VAL A 537 14.52 16.89 35.77
CA VAL A 537 15.44 15.78 36.02
C VAL A 537 16.78 16.30 36.51
N ARG A 538 17.13 15.95 37.75
CA ARG A 538 18.41 16.34 38.37
C ARG A 538 19.50 15.28 38.27
N ASP A 539 19.11 14.02 38.13
CA ASP A 539 19.99 12.86 38.05
C ASP A 539 19.55 12.00 36.87
N TRP A 540 20.46 11.76 35.93
CA TRP A 540 20.20 11.01 34.71
C TRP A 540 20.54 9.52 34.84
N GLU A 541 21.04 9.04 35.99
CA GLU A 541 21.34 7.61 36.17
C GLU A 541 20.08 6.73 36.06
N SER A 542 18.92 7.25 36.48
CA SER A 542 17.64 6.52 36.50
C SER A 542 16.66 6.89 35.37
N TYR A 543 17.06 7.81 34.48
CA TYR A 543 16.17 8.39 33.48
C TYR A 543 16.76 8.36 32.07
N THR A 544 15.89 8.33 31.08
CA THR A 544 16.25 8.37 29.65
C THR A 544 15.42 9.44 28.96
N LEU A 545 16.07 10.34 28.23
CA LEU A 545 15.42 11.37 27.42
C LEU A 545 15.23 10.87 25.99
N LEU A 546 14.03 11.03 25.45
CA LEU A 546 13.75 10.79 24.03
C LEU A 546 13.96 12.06 23.18
N GLU A 547 14.12 11.90 21.87
CA GLU A 547 14.27 13.00 20.89
C GLU A 547 13.12 14.03 20.96
N ASP A 548 11.91 13.57 21.27
CA ASP A 548 10.71 14.39 21.46
C ASP A 548 10.56 14.95 22.89
N LYS A 549 11.63 14.90 23.68
CA LYS A 549 11.77 15.45 25.04
C LYS A 549 11.00 14.74 26.16
N ARG A 550 10.31 13.63 25.87
CA ARG A 550 9.69 12.81 26.92
C ARG A 550 10.75 12.12 27.79
N VAL A 551 10.51 12.10 29.09
CA VAL A 551 11.40 11.48 30.09
C VAL A 551 10.86 10.12 30.51
N PHE A 552 11.70 9.09 30.41
CA PHE A 552 11.39 7.71 30.78
C PHE A 552 12.24 7.25 31.97
N THR A 553 11.75 6.26 32.71
CA THR A 553 12.51 5.54 33.76
C THR A 553 12.40 4.03 33.57
N LYS A 554 13.29 3.26 34.22
CA LYS A 554 13.35 1.80 34.08
C LYS A 554 12.44 1.10 35.09
N VAL A 555 11.69 0.09 34.66
CA VAL A 555 10.88 -0.80 35.52
C VAL A 555 11.40 -2.23 35.43
N SER A 556 10.85 -3.03 34.52
CA SER A 556 11.34 -4.37 34.16
C SER A 556 11.03 -4.59 32.70
N ASP A 557 12.01 -5.08 31.94
CA ASP A 557 11.84 -5.43 30.52
C ASP A 557 11.24 -6.81 30.35
N ASP A 558 10.70 -7.08 29.15
CA ASP A 558 10.11 -8.36 28.82
C ASP A 558 11.17 -9.48 28.85
N ILE A 559 10.81 -10.66 29.34
CA ILE A 559 11.71 -11.82 29.40
C ILE A 559 12.22 -12.22 28.01
N HIS A 560 11.44 -12.03 26.95
CA HIS A 560 11.88 -12.32 25.58
C HIS A 560 12.95 -11.33 25.15
N HIS A 561 12.79 -10.05 25.47
CA HIS A 561 13.81 -9.01 25.26
C HIS A 561 15.10 -9.35 26.04
N GLN A 562 14.99 -9.70 27.33
CA GLN A 562 16.14 -10.12 28.16
C GLN A 562 16.89 -11.32 27.57
N ARG A 563 16.20 -12.18 26.81
CA ARG A 563 16.78 -13.35 26.14
C ARG A 563 17.33 -13.04 24.74
N GLY A 564 17.24 -11.79 24.29
CA GLY A 564 17.80 -11.30 23.03
C GLY A 564 16.83 -11.38 21.86
N MET A 565 15.53 -11.60 22.09
CA MET A 565 14.52 -11.48 21.04
C MET A 565 14.23 -10.01 20.73
N GLN A 566 13.92 -9.75 19.47
CA GLN A 566 13.44 -8.48 18.93
C GLN A 566 11.95 -8.57 18.59
N CYS A 567 11.28 -7.43 18.38
CA CYS A 567 9.84 -7.39 18.08
C CYS A 567 9.46 -8.32 16.92
N VAL A 568 10.29 -8.35 15.87
CA VAL A 568 10.05 -9.19 14.69
C VAL A 568 10.21 -10.67 14.96
N ASP A 569 10.82 -11.10 16.06
CA ASP A 569 10.95 -12.53 16.37
C ASP A 569 9.62 -13.16 16.78
N CYS A 570 8.70 -12.36 17.32
CA CYS A 570 7.34 -12.76 17.66
C CYS A 570 6.33 -12.44 16.56
N HIS A 571 6.64 -11.51 15.65
CA HIS A 571 5.69 -11.05 14.62
C HIS A 571 5.97 -11.60 13.22
N THR A 572 4.91 -11.96 12.50
CA THR A 572 4.99 -12.45 11.11
C THR A 572 4.62 -11.38 10.08
N SER A 573 4.97 -11.60 8.80
CA SER A 573 4.58 -10.71 7.70
C SER A 573 3.06 -10.62 7.54
N TYR A 574 2.32 -11.71 7.81
CA TYR A 574 0.86 -11.73 7.75
C TYR A 574 0.20 -10.94 8.90
N GLU A 575 0.91 -10.72 10.00
CA GLU A 575 0.45 -9.82 11.07
C GLU A 575 0.83 -8.38 10.79
N THR A 576 2.07 -8.08 10.41
CA THR A 576 2.52 -6.68 10.28
C THR A 576 2.08 -6.06 8.96
N MET A 577 2.13 -6.82 7.86
CA MET A 577 1.71 -6.36 6.52
C MET A 577 0.26 -6.77 6.21
N GLY A 578 -0.44 -7.41 7.16
CA GLY A 578 -1.83 -7.83 7.02
C GLY A 578 -2.01 -9.14 6.23
N ASP A 579 -3.14 -9.79 6.45
CA ASP A 579 -3.55 -11.05 5.82
C ASP A 579 -4.51 -10.86 4.63
N GLY A 580 -4.77 -9.61 4.26
CA GLY A 580 -5.71 -9.24 3.18
C GLY A 580 -7.16 -9.12 3.63
N ILE A 581 -7.44 -9.29 4.93
CA ILE A 581 -8.72 -9.07 5.58
C ILE A 581 -8.69 -7.73 6.33
N LEU A 582 -9.79 -6.99 6.30
CA LEU A 582 -9.95 -5.80 7.13
C LEU A 582 -10.36 -6.24 8.54
N HIS A 583 -9.56 -5.84 9.53
CA HIS A 583 -9.80 -6.12 10.93
C HIS A 583 -10.32 -4.88 11.65
N GLN A 584 -11.26 -5.06 12.58
CA GLN A 584 -11.78 -3.95 13.38
C GLN A 584 -10.76 -3.54 14.43
N HIS A 585 -10.17 -4.52 15.12
CA HIS A 585 -9.21 -4.28 16.20
C HIS A 585 -7.94 -5.10 16.02
N LYS A 586 -6.87 -4.71 16.73
CA LYS A 586 -5.52 -5.29 16.54
C LYS A 586 -5.46 -6.77 16.95
N GLU A 587 -6.23 -7.16 17.96
CA GLU A 587 -6.37 -8.52 18.47
C GLU A 587 -6.99 -9.48 17.44
N ASP A 588 -7.80 -8.96 16.53
CA ASP A 588 -8.40 -9.74 15.44
C ASP A 588 -7.34 -10.10 14.39
N GLN A 589 -6.40 -9.20 14.13
CA GLN A 589 -5.30 -9.40 13.17
C GLN A 589 -4.12 -10.20 13.75
N MET A 590 -3.92 -10.18 15.07
CA MET A 590 -2.85 -10.92 15.74
C MET A 590 -3.03 -12.43 15.53
N GLN A 591 -1.97 -13.12 15.13
CA GLN A 591 -1.96 -14.54 14.82
C GLN A 591 -1.14 -15.36 15.82
N VAL A 592 0.03 -14.85 16.24
CA VAL A 592 0.93 -15.56 17.14
C VAL A 592 0.40 -15.54 18.57
N GLN A 593 0.30 -16.71 19.18
CA GLN A 593 -0.13 -16.89 20.57
C GLN A 593 0.98 -17.50 21.42
N CYS A 594 0.87 -17.38 22.74
CA CYS A 594 1.84 -17.98 23.67
C CYS A 594 1.93 -19.49 23.46
N GLU A 595 0.79 -20.14 23.25
CA GLU A 595 0.57 -21.58 23.08
C GLU A 595 1.10 -22.11 21.73
N ASP A 596 1.42 -21.23 20.78
CA ASP A 596 2.11 -21.63 19.55
C ASP A 596 3.59 -21.93 19.77
N CYS A 597 4.20 -21.28 20.77
CA CYS A 597 5.61 -21.45 21.13
C CYS A 597 5.81 -22.20 22.45
N HIS A 598 4.85 -22.12 23.36
CA HIS A 598 4.89 -22.72 24.70
C HIS A 598 3.77 -23.76 24.83
N PHE A 599 4.06 -25.00 24.44
CA PHE A 599 3.11 -26.11 24.43
C PHE A 599 3.65 -27.33 25.20
N THR A 600 2.75 -28.14 25.73
CA THR A 600 3.07 -29.41 26.41
C THR A 600 2.92 -30.64 25.50
N ASP A 601 1.98 -30.59 24.55
CA ASP A 601 1.69 -31.68 23.61
C ASP A 601 2.46 -31.55 22.29
N VAL A 602 2.36 -32.55 21.42
CA VAL A 602 2.96 -32.47 20.08
C VAL A 602 2.26 -31.39 19.26
N LYS A 603 2.94 -30.27 18.99
CA LYS A 603 2.41 -29.19 18.15
C LYS A 603 2.35 -29.62 16.68
N GLU A 604 1.33 -29.15 15.96
CA GLU A 604 1.28 -29.30 14.51
C GLU A 604 2.46 -28.60 13.85
N THR A 605 3.01 -29.24 12.83
CA THR A 605 4.10 -28.69 12.01
C THR A 605 3.74 -28.68 10.55
N ILE A 606 4.31 -27.74 9.81
CA ILE A 606 4.24 -27.69 8.35
C ILE A 606 5.62 -27.98 7.75
N LYS A 607 5.65 -28.74 6.65
CA LYS A 607 6.88 -29.08 5.95
C LYS A 607 7.31 -27.98 4.99
N PHE A 608 8.60 -27.89 4.68
CA PHE A 608 9.11 -26.89 3.75
C PHE A 608 8.40 -26.96 2.38
N ALA A 609 8.15 -28.17 1.88
CA ALA A 609 7.47 -28.40 0.61
C ALA A 609 6.04 -27.82 0.55
N ASP A 610 5.34 -27.78 1.69
CA ASP A 610 3.94 -27.39 1.81
C ASP A 610 3.76 -25.89 2.15
N LEU A 611 4.87 -25.17 2.40
CA LEU A 611 4.84 -23.74 2.66
C LEU A 611 4.36 -22.92 1.46
N ASP A 612 3.73 -21.78 1.73
CA ASP A 612 3.42 -20.78 0.72
C ASP A 612 4.71 -20.15 0.14
N ALA A 613 4.56 -19.49 -1.01
CA ALA A 613 5.71 -18.92 -1.74
C ALA A 613 6.45 -17.84 -0.96
N GLU A 614 5.75 -17.01 -0.17
CA GLU A 614 6.36 -15.94 0.63
C GLU A 614 7.17 -16.52 1.79
N SER A 615 6.58 -17.45 2.56
CA SER A 615 7.26 -18.11 3.66
C SER A 615 8.49 -18.89 3.20
N LYS A 616 8.40 -19.60 2.06
CA LYS A 616 9.55 -20.25 1.42
C LYS A 616 10.66 -19.25 1.13
N LYS A 617 10.31 -18.14 0.49
CA LYS A 617 11.29 -17.11 0.10
C LYS A 617 11.95 -16.47 1.32
N ILE A 618 11.20 -16.20 2.39
CA ILE A 618 11.73 -15.68 3.66
C ILE A 618 12.75 -16.66 4.25
N LEU A 619 12.41 -17.95 4.33
CA LEU A 619 13.31 -18.98 4.85
C LEU A 619 14.58 -19.14 4.00
N GLU A 620 14.47 -19.06 2.68
CA GLU A 620 15.60 -19.13 1.75
C GLU A 620 16.54 -17.92 1.93
N ILE A 621 15.99 -16.70 1.95
CA ILE A 621 16.77 -15.46 2.16
C ILE A 621 17.50 -15.51 3.49
N ARG A 622 16.84 -15.99 4.55
CA ARG A 622 17.44 -16.14 5.88
C ARG A 622 18.35 -17.38 6.01
N LYS A 623 18.41 -18.26 5.00
CA LYS A 623 19.16 -19.53 5.01
C LYS A 623 18.71 -20.49 6.13
N TYR A 624 17.42 -20.46 6.47
CA TYR A 624 16.81 -21.32 7.49
C TYR A 624 16.21 -22.61 6.91
N SER A 625 16.04 -22.70 5.59
CA SER A 625 15.52 -23.89 4.88
C SER A 625 16.30 -25.18 5.15
N MET A 626 17.59 -25.06 5.48
CA MET A 626 18.47 -26.21 5.73
C MET A 626 18.48 -26.71 7.18
N LYS A 627 17.72 -26.07 8.08
CA LYS A 627 17.79 -26.37 9.53
C LYS A 627 16.86 -27.50 9.96
N SER A 628 15.70 -27.61 9.33
CA SER A 628 14.70 -28.66 9.57
C SER A 628 13.68 -28.67 8.43
N ASP A 629 12.98 -29.79 8.27
CA ASP A 629 11.80 -29.89 7.40
C ASP A 629 10.49 -29.79 8.18
N LYS A 630 10.52 -29.33 9.45
CA LYS A 630 9.34 -29.20 10.31
C LYS A 630 9.33 -27.85 11.02
N TYR A 631 8.46 -26.96 10.54
CA TYR A 631 8.26 -25.62 11.10
C TYR A 631 6.99 -25.59 11.95
N LEU A 632 6.98 -24.83 13.06
CA LEU A 632 5.77 -24.72 13.87
C LEU A 632 4.68 -24.00 13.09
N LYS A 633 3.46 -24.50 13.23
CA LYS A 633 2.28 -24.00 12.56
C LYS A 633 1.43 -23.21 13.56
N LEU A 634 1.01 -22.01 13.16
CA LEU A 634 0.10 -21.17 13.94
C LEU A 634 -1.29 -21.79 14.00
N GLU A 635 -1.89 -21.84 15.18
CA GLU A 635 -3.21 -22.41 15.38
C GLU A 635 -4.30 -21.60 14.65
N LYS A 636 -4.23 -20.25 14.74
CA LYS A 636 -5.28 -19.36 14.22
C LYS A 636 -5.33 -19.31 12.70
N SER A 637 -4.18 -19.27 12.02
CA SER A 637 -4.09 -19.07 10.57
C SER A 637 -3.60 -20.30 9.79
N GLY A 638 -2.95 -21.25 10.44
CA GLY A 638 -2.27 -22.36 9.79
C GLY A 638 -0.97 -21.98 9.07
N ASN A 639 -0.56 -20.72 9.11
CA ASN A 639 0.71 -20.24 8.55
C ASN A 639 1.91 -20.70 9.41
N PRO A 640 3.12 -20.78 8.84
CA PRO A 640 4.32 -21.10 9.61
C PRO A 640 4.79 -19.92 10.47
N ILE A 641 5.38 -20.25 11.63
CA ILE A 641 6.32 -19.34 12.30
C ILE A 641 7.67 -19.51 11.62
N THR A 642 7.99 -18.61 10.68
CA THR A 642 9.15 -18.70 9.75
C THR A 642 10.53 -18.66 10.41
N ASN A 643 10.60 -18.51 11.72
CA ASN A 643 11.83 -18.59 12.49
C ASN A 643 11.78 -19.66 13.59
N SER A 644 10.87 -20.63 13.50
CA SER A 644 10.76 -21.75 14.43
C SER A 644 10.89 -23.10 13.73
N PHE A 645 11.38 -24.12 14.43
CA PHE A 645 11.41 -25.48 13.90
C PHE A 645 11.54 -26.52 15.01
N ILE A 646 11.23 -27.78 14.69
CA ILE A 646 11.53 -28.93 15.53
C ILE A 646 12.81 -29.60 15.00
N ASP A 647 13.79 -29.81 15.87
CA ASP A 647 15.04 -30.47 15.52
C ASP A 647 14.91 -32.01 15.45
N ASN A 648 16.00 -32.70 15.11
CA ASN A 648 16.03 -34.16 15.00
C ASN A 648 15.84 -34.88 16.35
N LEU A 649 16.00 -34.17 17.47
CA LEU A 649 15.78 -34.68 18.82
C LEU A 649 14.33 -34.43 19.30
N GLY A 650 13.50 -33.79 18.47
CA GLY A 650 12.13 -33.43 18.82
C GLY A 650 12.02 -32.16 19.67
N ILE A 651 13.11 -31.40 19.82
CA ILE A 651 13.11 -30.15 20.60
C ILE A 651 12.69 -29.01 19.67
N ALA A 652 11.72 -28.22 20.13
CA ALA A 652 11.30 -27.02 19.43
C ALA A 652 12.25 -25.85 19.71
N HIS A 653 12.65 -25.15 18.66
CA HIS A 653 13.53 -24.00 18.73
C HIS A 653 12.96 -22.81 17.96
N LEU A 654 13.36 -21.62 18.37
CA LEU A 654 13.20 -20.37 17.65
C LEU A 654 14.58 -19.78 17.34
N ILE A 655 14.77 -19.22 16.16
CA ILE A 655 15.97 -18.47 15.79
C ILE A 655 15.60 -16.99 15.79
N SER A 656 16.35 -16.15 16.48
CA SER A 656 16.18 -14.69 16.34
C SER A 656 16.52 -14.27 14.90
N LYS A 657 15.61 -13.57 14.23
CA LYS A 657 15.64 -13.24 12.80
C LYS A 657 16.87 -12.41 12.41
N ASN A 658 17.30 -11.48 13.25
CA ASN A 658 18.44 -10.60 12.93
C ASN A 658 19.75 -11.07 13.59
N GLN A 659 19.69 -11.63 14.81
CA GLN A 659 20.90 -12.03 15.54
C GLN A 659 21.31 -13.49 15.28
N ASN A 660 20.47 -14.30 14.63
CA ASN A 660 20.67 -15.74 14.40
C ASN A 660 20.95 -16.57 15.68
N LYS A 661 20.54 -16.08 16.84
CA LYS A 661 20.62 -16.79 18.12
C LYS A 661 19.56 -17.88 18.17
N LEU A 662 19.98 -19.11 18.46
CA LEU A 662 19.09 -20.24 18.69
C LEU A 662 18.54 -20.21 20.12
N LEU A 663 17.23 -20.26 20.26
CA LEU A 663 16.49 -20.17 21.51
C LEU A 663 15.59 -21.41 21.67
N PRO A 664 15.81 -22.27 22.68
CA PRO A 664 14.94 -23.41 22.91
C PRO A 664 13.58 -22.94 23.43
N LEU A 665 12.51 -23.44 22.83
CA LEU A 665 11.15 -23.18 23.25
C LEU A 665 10.80 -24.11 24.40
N LYS A 666 10.45 -23.53 25.55
CA LYS A 666 10.18 -24.28 26.78
C LYS A 666 8.68 -24.53 26.93
N PRO A 667 8.26 -25.74 27.31
CA PRO A 667 6.88 -25.99 27.66
C PRO A 667 6.48 -25.15 28.89
N PRO A 668 5.18 -24.84 29.05
CA PRO A 668 4.64 -24.28 30.29
C PRO A 668 5.01 -25.14 31.51
N SER A 669 5.13 -24.50 32.67
CA SER A 669 5.32 -25.23 33.94
C SER A 669 4.07 -26.05 34.27
N VAL A 670 4.22 -27.15 35.02
CA VAL A 670 3.10 -27.99 35.47
C VAL A 670 2.00 -27.18 36.17
N ILE A 671 2.38 -26.12 36.92
CA ILE A 671 1.39 -25.26 37.60
C ILE A 671 0.47 -24.50 36.63
N CYS A 672 0.90 -24.30 35.38
CA CYS A 672 0.10 -23.65 34.34
C CYS A 672 -0.96 -24.59 33.75
N THR A 673 -0.80 -25.90 33.90
CA THR A 673 -1.66 -26.94 33.29
C THR A 673 -2.25 -27.88 34.33
N ARG A 674 -2.18 -27.53 35.63
CA ARG A 674 -2.65 -28.38 36.73
C ARG A 674 -4.07 -28.00 37.14
N GLY A 675 -4.99 -28.95 36.93
CA GLY A 675 -6.41 -28.79 37.31
C GLY A 675 -7.10 -27.68 36.51
N ASP A 676 -8.37 -27.43 36.83
CA ASP A 676 -9.24 -26.66 35.95
C ASP A 676 -9.58 -25.26 36.55
N ALA A 677 -9.09 -24.96 37.76
CA ALA A 677 -9.47 -23.74 38.51
C ALA A 677 -9.11 -22.42 37.83
N HIS A 678 -8.18 -22.44 36.87
CA HIS A 678 -7.67 -21.26 36.18
C HIS A 678 -7.73 -21.39 34.65
N ASP A 679 -8.51 -22.32 34.10
CA ASP A 679 -8.60 -22.57 32.66
C ASP A 679 -9.06 -21.35 31.87
N ASP A 680 -9.83 -20.47 32.50
CA ASP A 680 -10.28 -19.22 31.89
C ASP A 680 -9.18 -18.15 31.85
N LEU A 681 -8.06 -18.27 32.58
CA LEU A 681 -6.98 -17.29 32.50
C LEU A 681 -6.31 -17.33 31.11
N SER A 682 -5.96 -16.15 30.60
CA SER A 682 -4.96 -16.01 29.55
C SER A 682 -3.55 -16.05 30.14
N CYS A 683 -2.56 -16.48 29.36
CA CYS A 683 -1.15 -16.41 29.76
C CYS A 683 -0.75 -14.98 30.19
N GLY A 684 -1.25 -13.96 29.49
CA GLY A 684 -1.01 -12.54 29.80
C GLY A 684 -1.53 -12.11 31.18
N SER A 685 -2.65 -12.65 31.66
CA SER A 685 -3.19 -12.37 33.00
C SER A 685 -2.22 -12.76 34.11
N CYS A 686 -1.48 -13.85 33.91
CA CYS A 686 -0.49 -14.33 34.85
C CYS A 686 0.86 -13.64 34.65
N HIS A 687 1.32 -13.52 33.41
CA HIS A 687 2.72 -13.21 33.10
C HIS A 687 3.01 -11.74 32.79
N THR A 688 1.99 -10.88 32.63
CA THR A 688 2.21 -9.44 32.46
C THR A 688 2.58 -8.79 33.79
N ALA A 689 3.83 -8.37 33.95
CA ALA A 689 4.32 -7.80 35.20
C ALA A 689 3.77 -6.39 35.46
N TRP A 690 3.67 -5.56 34.42
CA TRP A 690 3.13 -4.21 34.52
C TRP A 690 2.58 -3.74 33.18
N ALA A 691 1.67 -2.78 33.19
CA ALA A 691 1.23 -2.10 31.97
C ALA A 691 1.18 -0.60 32.22
N PRO A 692 1.46 0.26 31.21
CA PRO A 692 1.31 1.70 31.36
C PRO A 692 -0.17 2.04 31.54
N GLN A 693 -0.46 2.82 32.57
CA GLN A 693 -1.82 3.28 32.89
C GLN A 693 -1.84 4.80 32.99
N CYS A 694 -2.86 5.43 32.43
CA CYS A 694 -3.15 6.85 32.57
C CYS A 694 -4.56 6.99 33.16
N ILE A 695 -4.69 7.74 34.25
CA ILE A 695 -5.99 7.94 34.92
C ILE A 695 -6.38 9.42 34.86
N GLY A 696 -7.61 9.68 34.44
CA GLY A 696 -8.15 11.01 34.23
C GLY A 696 -7.58 11.67 32.96
N CYS A 697 -8.44 11.99 32.01
CA CYS A 697 -8.11 12.73 30.81
C CYS A 697 -9.19 13.77 30.54
N HIS A 698 -8.81 15.02 30.29
CA HIS A 698 -9.75 16.07 29.88
C HIS A 698 -9.36 16.61 28.51
N ASN A 699 -10.33 16.71 27.61
CA ASN A 699 -10.13 17.22 26.25
C ASN A 699 -11.00 18.45 26.02
N ASN A 700 -10.38 19.52 25.54
CA ASN A 700 -11.09 20.72 25.06
C ASN A 700 -10.51 21.17 23.71
N PHE A 701 -11.26 21.98 22.99
CA PHE A 701 -10.84 22.54 21.72
C PHE A 701 -10.52 24.03 21.84
N GLU A 702 -9.31 24.41 21.47
CA GLU A 702 -8.83 25.79 21.47
C GLU A 702 -8.73 26.31 20.03
N LYS A 703 -9.66 27.22 19.65
CA LYS A 703 -9.83 27.70 18.26
C LYS A 703 -8.64 28.44 17.67
N ASP A 704 -7.88 29.13 18.51
CA ASP A 704 -6.80 30.01 18.07
C ASP A 704 -5.41 29.38 18.24
N THR A 705 -5.34 28.19 18.83
CA THR A 705 -4.08 27.48 19.07
C THR A 705 -3.57 26.89 17.76
N PRO A 706 -2.34 27.22 17.33
CA PRO A 706 -1.72 26.59 16.17
C PRO A 706 -1.48 25.10 16.44
N THR A 707 -1.81 24.25 15.48
CA THR A 707 -1.53 22.81 15.52
C THR A 707 -1.06 22.32 14.15
N TYR A 708 -0.57 21.10 14.09
CA TYR A 708 -0.15 20.45 12.86
C TYR A 708 -1.14 19.32 12.55
N ASP A 709 -1.85 19.43 11.43
CA ASP A 709 -2.71 18.34 10.96
C ASP A 709 -1.81 17.17 10.57
N LEU A 710 -1.82 16.12 11.37
CA LEU A 710 -0.95 14.97 11.27
C LEU A 710 -1.28 14.04 10.09
N LEU A 711 -2.45 14.20 9.47
CA LEU A 711 -2.83 13.44 8.28
C LEU A 711 -2.46 14.21 7.00
N ASP A 712 -2.77 15.51 6.97
CA ASP A 712 -2.49 16.37 5.81
C ASP A 712 -1.05 16.95 5.83
N ASN A 713 -0.31 16.75 6.92
CA ASN A 713 1.06 17.23 7.15
C ASN A 713 1.22 18.75 6.95
N LYS A 714 0.34 19.55 7.56
CA LYS A 714 0.36 21.02 7.44
C LYS A 714 -0.03 21.73 8.73
N MET A 715 0.53 22.93 8.93
CA MET A 715 0.12 23.81 10.03
C MET A 715 -1.30 24.34 9.81
N ILE A 716 -2.14 24.23 10.83
CA ILE A 716 -3.51 24.77 10.88
C ILE A 716 -3.75 25.53 12.19
N LYS A 717 -4.93 26.12 12.35
CA LYS A 717 -5.38 26.75 13.60
C LYS A 717 -6.61 26.01 14.13
N GLY A 718 -6.69 25.89 15.46
CA GLY A 718 -7.72 25.13 16.14
C GLY A 718 -7.19 23.77 16.52
N ALA A 719 -7.04 23.51 17.82
CA ALA A 719 -6.42 22.29 18.32
C ALA A 719 -7.23 21.66 19.44
N TRP A 720 -7.35 20.34 19.43
CA TRP A 720 -7.71 19.58 20.63
C TRP A 720 -6.52 19.51 21.59
N ILE A 721 -6.73 19.91 22.84
CA ILE A 721 -5.73 19.85 23.90
C ILE A 721 -6.11 18.75 24.89
N GLU A 722 -5.17 17.83 25.12
CA GLU A 722 -5.30 16.76 26.10
C GLU A 722 -4.63 17.16 27.41
N TYR A 723 -5.38 17.11 28.51
CA TYR A 723 -4.86 17.23 29.86
C TYR A 723 -4.88 15.87 30.53
N ALA A 724 -3.70 15.24 30.64
CA ALA A 724 -3.54 13.94 31.27
C ALA A 724 -3.36 14.05 32.79
N GLY A 725 -4.02 13.15 33.52
CA GLY A 725 -3.91 12.99 34.96
C GLY A 725 -2.64 12.22 35.35
N ALA A 726 -2.74 11.20 36.20
CA ALA A 726 -1.56 10.50 36.72
C ALA A 726 -1.18 9.30 35.86
N TYR A 727 0.13 9.06 35.71
CA TYR A 727 0.66 7.88 35.05
C TYR A 727 1.09 6.83 36.08
N PHE A 728 0.94 5.54 35.74
CA PHE A 728 1.41 4.41 36.55
C PHE A 728 1.99 3.27 35.70
N ALA A 729 2.84 2.45 36.34
CA ALA A 729 3.40 1.21 35.80
C ALA A 729 3.17 0.06 36.79
N ASP A 730 1.91 -0.36 36.92
CA ASP A 730 1.47 -1.40 37.84
C ASP A 730 0.95 -2.62 37.07
N PRO A 731 0.80 -3.79 37.71
CA PRO A 731 0.08 -4.92 37.14
C PRO A 731 -1.29 -4.48 36.59
N PRO A 732 -1.68 -4.86 35.35
CA PRO A 732 -2.98 -4.49 34.80
C PRO A 732 -4.17 -5.04 35.58
N THR A 733 -5.32 -4.38 35.44
CA THR A 733 -6.62 -4.90 35.89
C THR A 733 -7.00 -6.13 35.09
N LEU A 734 -7.75 -7.05 35.70
CA LEU A 734 -8.27 -8.24 35.04
C LEU A 734 -9.76 -8.09 34.76
N GLY A 735 -10.22 -8.69 33.67
CA GLY A 735 -11.62 -8.70 33.28
C GLY A 735 -11.94 -9.79 32.30
N ILE A 736 -13.18 -9.84 31.86
CA ILE A 736 -13.69 -10.86 30.95
C ILE A 736 -13.60 -10.36 29.52
N ALA A 737 -13.11 -11.23 28.65
CA ALA A 737 -13.30 -11.15 27.21
C ALA A 737 -14.01 -12.40 26.74
N GLU A 738 -15.12 -12.19 26.07
CA GLU A 738 -15.94 -13.24 25.47
C GLU A 738 -15.99 -12.98 23.98
N ASN A 739 -15.61 -13.98 23.19
CA ASN A 739 -15.71 -13.88 21.73
C ASN A 739 -17.13 -14.19 21.26
N GLU A 740 -17.43 -13.96 19.98
CA GLU A 740 -18.74 -14.25 19.39
C GLU A 740 -19.18 -15.72 19.51
N ALA A 741 -18.22 -16.65 19.69
CA ALA A 741 -18.48 -18.07 19.90
C ALA A 741 -18.80 -18.42 21.38
N GLY A 742 -18.86 -17.43 22.28
CA GLY A 742 -19.12 -17.62 23.71
C GLY A 742 -17.92 -18.17 24.49
N LYS A 743 -16.72 -18.19 23.90
CA LYS A 743 -15.50 -18.59 24.61
C LYS A 743 -15.05 -17.45 25.51
N ARG A 744 -15.20 -17.67 26.81
CA ARG A 744 -14.78 -16.77 27.89
C ARG A 744 -13.28 -16.92 28.17
N LYS A 745 -12.59 -15.79 28.32
CA LYS A 745 -11.23 -15.71 28.87
C LYS A 745 -11.09 -14.51 29.80
N ILE A 746 -10.31 -14.66 30.86
CA ILE A 746 -9.88 -13.59 31.75
C ILE A 746 -8.57 -13.04 31.19
N GLN A 747 -8.56 -11.76 30.85
CA GLN A 747 -7.42 -11.08 30.23
C GLN A 747 -7.10 -9.74 30.91
N THR A 748 -6.03 -9.11 30.47
CA THR A 748 -5.50 -7.85 31.02
C THR A 748 -6.14 -6.63 30.36
N PHE A 749 -6.51 -5.67 31.20
CA PHE A 749 -7.09 -4.39 30.83
C PHE A 749 -6.35 -3.25 31.50
N ILE A 750 -6.33 -2.09 30.84
CA ILE A 750 -5.85 -0.84 31.40
C ILE A 750 -6.95 0.23 31.30
N PRO A 751 -6.92 1.25 32.18
CA PRO A 751 -7.70 2.47 31.96
C PRO A 751 -7.33 3.05 30.60
N GLY A 752 -8.27 2.97 29.65
CA GLY A 752 -8.06 3.43 28.28
C GLY A 752 -8.63 4.82 28.07
N MET A 753 -9.83 5.06 28.62
CA MET A 753 -10.64 6.25 28.39
C MET A 753 -11.48 6.55 29.63
N ILE A 754 -10.83 6.95 30.72
CA ILE A 754 -11.51 7.66 31.82
C ILE A 754 -11.39 9.13 31.49
N LEU A 755 -12.27 9.60 30.60
CA LEU A 755 -12.10 10.87 29.91
C LEU A 755 -13.36 11.71 29.93
N SER A 756 -13.17 13.03 30.01
CA SER A 756 -14.21 14.00 29.72
C SER A 756 -13.86 14.84 28.49
N ILE A 757 -14.88 15.16 27.69
CA ILE A 757 -14.73 15.92 26.44
C ILE A 757 -15.67 17.12 26.49
N ASP A 758 -15.11 18.33 26.45
CA ASP A 758 -15.88 19.54 26.18
C ASP A 758 -16.12 19.68 24.67
N LYS A 759 -17.07 18.90 24.14
CA LYS A 759 -17.46 18.97 22.72
C LYS A 759 -18.04 20.35 22.34
N GLY A 760 -18.59 21.09 23.31
CA GLY A 760 -19.17 22.41 23.10
C GLY A 760 -18.13 23.44 22.63
N SER A 761 -16.89 23.32 23.11
CA SER A 761 -15.76 24.18 22.72
C SER A 761 -15.49 24.17 21.20
N TYR A 762 -15.65 23.03 20.52
CA TYR A 762 -15.40 22.86 19.08
C TYR A 762 -16.40 23.66 18.21
N LYS A 763 -17.71 23.53 18.47
CA LYS A 763 -18.76 24.21 17.68
C LYS A 763 -19.22 25.55 18.26
N GLY A 764 -18.67 25.99 19.39
CA GLY A 764 -19.10 27.20 20.09
C GLY A 764 -20.56 27.16 20.58
N LYS A 765 -21.09 25.95 20.81
CA LYS A 765 -22.44 25.71 21.34
C LYS A 765 -22.33 25.29 22.81
N LYS A 766 -23.33 25.61 23.62
CA LYS A 766 -23.47 25.03 24.96
C LYS A 766 -23.95 23.58 24.84
N GLU A 767 -23.01 22.68 24.55
CA GLU A 767 -23.22 21.23 24.66
C GLU A 767 -22.80 20.76 26.07
N LYS A 768 -23.39 19.66 26.54
CA LYS A 768 -22.99 19.06 27.82
C LYS A 768 -21.64 18.37 27.63
N GLU A 769 -20.75 18.51 28.62
CA GLU A 769 -19.51 17.74 28.70
C GLU A 769 -19.84 16.23 28.61
N LEU A 770 -19.18 15.53 27.70
CA LEU A 770 -19.26 14.08 27.58
C LEU A 770 -18.32 13.46 28.60
N PHE A 771 -18.71 12.32 29.18
CA PHE A 771 -17.85 11.55 30.08
C PHE A 771 -17.97 10.06 29.72
N HIS A 772 -16.82 9.42 29.57
CA HIS A 772 -16.72 7.99 29.34
C HIS A 772 -15.75 7.39 30.36
N ARG A 773 -16.08 6.18 30.84
CA ARG A 773 -15.19 5.33 31.62
C ARG A 773 -15.08 3.98 30.92
N LEU A 774 -14.09 3.86 30.04
CA LEU A 774 -13.83 2.66 29.28
C LEU A 774 -12.43 2.13 29.57
N PHE A 775 -12.32 0.82 29.79
CA PHE A 775 -11.06 0.12 29.85
C PHE A 775 -10.78 -0.55 28.50
N ALA A 776 -9.51 -0.62 28.13
CA ALA A 776 -9.08 -1.23 26.88
C ALA A 776 -8.31 -2.52 27.15
N PRO A 777 -8.51 -3.58 26.33
CA PRO A 777 -7.66 -4.75 26.39
C PRO A 777 -6.21 -4.37 26.08
N ALA A 778 -5.27 -4.85 26.88
CA ALA A 778 -3.87 -4.44 26.78
C ALA A 778 -2.91 -5.63 26.89
N SER A 779 -2.06 -5.79 25.89
CA SER A 779 -0.82 -6.58 26.01
C SER A 779 0.30 -5.65 26.46
N GLY A 780 0.78 -5.85 27.69
CA GLY A 780 1.76 -4.97 28.32
C GLY A 780 3.13 -4.98 27.62
N HIS A 781 3.48 -6.08 26.93
CA HIS A 781 4.84 -6.36 26.43
C HIS A 781 5.89 -6.27 27.55
N THR A 782 5.54 -6.82 28.70
CA THR A 782 6.33 -6.84 29.95
C THR A 782 6.23 -8.23 30.58
N THR A 783 6.19 -9.24 29.71
CA THR A 783 6.02 -10.64 30.07
C THR A 783 7.18 -11.08 30.94
N MET A 784 6.90 -11.76 32.04
CA MET A 784 7.93 -12.26 32.96
C MET A 784 7.81 -13.76 33.16
N ALA A 785 8.95 -14.42 33.42
CA ALA A 785 8.98 -15.85 33.68
C ALA A 785 8.15 -16.26 34.90
N LYS A 786 8.09 -15.40 35.92
CA LYS A 786 7.28 -15.59 37.13
C LYS A 786 5.92 -14.91 36.93
N GLY A 787 4.84 -15.66 37.10
CA GLY A 787 3.48 -15.12 37.08
C GLY A 787 3.09 -14.42 38.40
N ARG A 788 1.92 -13.78 38.39
CA ARG A 788 1.31 -13.17 39.58
C ARG A 788 1.13 -14.16 40.72
N THR A 789 1.21 -13.66 41.95
CA THR A 789 0.85 -14.45 43.13
C THR A 789 -0.67 -14.54 43.27
N CYS A 790 -1.17 -15.51 44.03
CA CYS A 790 -2.60 -15.64 44.30
C CYS A 790 -3.16 -14.35 44.93
N GLU A 791 -2.44 -13.74 45.86
CA GLU A 791 -2.85 -12.51 46.53
C GLU A 791 -2.95 -11.32 45.56
N SER A 792 -2.07 -11.25 44.55
CA SER A 792 -2.09 -10.21 43.52
C SER A 792 -3.31 -10.28 42.59
N CYS A 793 -4.02 -11.42 42.55
CA CYS A 793 -5.26 -11.56 41.78
C CYS A 793 -6.51 -11.51 42.69
N HIS A 794 -6.43 -12.13 43.87
CA HIS A 794 -7.59 -12.35 44.74
C HIS A 794 -7.76 -11.30 45.85
N ASN A 795 -6.68 -10.62 46.25
CA ASN A 795 -6.67 -9.65 47.35
C ASN A 795 -6.26 -8.24 46.91
N ASP A 796 -5.92 -8.05 45.63
CA ASP A 796 -5.59 -6.74 45.08
C ASP A 796 -6.84 -6.08 44.47
N PRO A 797 -7.33 -4.95 45.02
CA PRO A 797 -8.50 -4.26 44.48
C PRO A 797 -8.28 -3.75 43.04
N LEU A 798 -7.04 -3.45 42.62
CA LEU A 798 -6.76 -3.01 41.25
C LEU A 798 -6.96 -4.16 40.25
N ALA A 799 -6.57 -5.38 40.62
CA ALA A 799 -6.74 -6.56 39.78
C ALA A 799 -8.22 -6.89 39.54
N ILE A 800 -9.08 -6.66 40.54
CA ILE A 800 -10.53 -6.92 40.47
C ILE A 800 -11.28 -5.78 39.76
N GLY A 801 -10.68 -4.58 39.70
CA GLY A 801 -11.23 -3.41 39.02
C GLY A 801 -11.83 -2.35 39.92
N TYR A 802 -11.64 -2.43 41.25
CA TYR A 802 -12.10 -1.41 42.21
C TYR A 802 -11.22 -0.16 42.25
N GLY A 803 -10.10 -0.16 41.52
CA GLY A 803 -9.08 0.88 41.57
C GLY A 803 -8.08 0.67 42.71
N ARG A 804 -7.08 1.55 42.80
CA ARG A 804 -6.06 1.47 43.86
C ARG A 804 -6.68 1.84 45.21
N GLY A 805 -6.29 1.11 46.25
CA GLY A 805 -6.76 1.37 47.60
C GLY A 805 -6.36 0.27 48.57
N GLU A 806 -6.98 0.29 49.74
CA GLU A 806 -6.79 -0.70 50.78
C GLU A 806 -8.01 -1.62 50.84
N LEU A 807 -7.81 -2.91 50.54
CA LEU A 807 -8.85 -3.94 50.63
C LEU A 807 -8.56 -4.84 51.85
N LYS A 808 -9.48 -4.87 52.81
CA LYS A 808 -9.31 -5.57 54.08
C LYS A 808 -10.41 -6.59 54.31
N TYR A 809 -10.01 -7.78 54.76
CA TYR A 809 -10.95 -8.78 55.25
C TYR A 809 -11.12 -8.67 56.77
N MET A 810 -12.32 -8.35 57.21
CA MET A 810 -12.67 -8.10 58.60
C MET A 810 -13.51 -9.24 59.16
N ILE A 811 -13.07 -9.84 60.26
CA ILE A 811 -13.79 -10.91 60.96
C ILE A 811 -14.42 -10.33 62.24
N LYS A 812 -15.75 -10.40 62.35
CA LYS A 812 -16.50 -10.03 63.56
C LYS A 812 -17.35 -11.23 64.00
N GLY A 813 -16.89 -11.94 65.04
CA GLY A 813 -17.55 -13.17 65.49
C GLY A 813 -17.41 -14.30 64.46
N HIS A 814 -18.53 -14.82 63.98
CA HIS A 814 -18.60 -15.85 62.92
C HIS A 814 -18.91 -15.27 61.53
N GLU A 815 -18.92 -13.95 61.37
CA GLU A 815 -19.13 -13.29 60.07
C GLU A 815 -17.83 -12.63 59.59
N GLY A 816 -17.46 -12.90 58.34
CA GLY A 816 -16.38 -12.21 57.66
C GLY A 816 -16.91 -11.31 56.56
N LYS A 817 -16.38 -10.09 56.45
CA LYS A 817 -16.79 -9.07 55.47
C LYS A 817 -15.58 -8.37 54.87
N TRP A 818 -15.66 -8.04 53.60
CA TRP A 818 -14.66 -7.23 52.91
C TRP A 818 -14.99 -5.74 53.07
N GLU A 819 -13.98 -4.94 53.36
CA GLU A 819 -14.04 -3.47 53.39
C GLU A 819 -13.01 -2.92 52.41
N PHE A 820 -13.43 -2.00 51.54
CA PHE A 820 -12.56 -1.32 50.59
C PHE A 820 -12.50 0.18 50.89
N LYS A 821 -11.28 0.71 50.98
CA LYS A 821 -11.00 2.13 51.10
C LYS A 821 -10.22 2.60 49.86
N PRO A 822 -10.85 3.35 48.94
CA PRO A 822 -10.18 3.80 47.72
C PRO A 822 -9.06 4.81 48.03
N ARG A 823 -8.01 4.80 47.20
CA ARG A 823 -6.91 5.78 47.25
C ARG A 823 -7.32 7.12 46.66
N PHE A 824 -8.10 7.09 45.57
CA PHE A 824 -8.54 8.29 44.86
C PHE A 824 -9.95 8.69 45.30
N ALA A 825 -10.25 9.98 45.17
CA ALA A 825 -11.58 10.51 45.42
C ALA A 825 -12.58 9.97 44.37
N PRO A 826 -13.88 9.88 44.73
CA PRO A 826 -14.94 9.63 43.78
C PRO A 826 -14.95 10.67 42.65
N ASN A 827 -15.03 10.21 41.40
CA ASN A 827 -15.17 11.05 40.24
C ASN A 827 -16.55 11.73 40.24
N LYS A 828 -16.60 13.02 39.88
CA LYS A 828 -17.83 13.82 39.91
C LYS A 828 -18.94 13.32 38.95
N HIS A 829 -18.58 12.55 37.92
CA HIS A 829 -19.51 12.13 36.87
C HIS A 829 -20.27 10.85 37.21
N ASP A 830 -19.63 9.90 37.89
CA ASP A 830 -20.20 8.57 38.17
C ASP A 830 -20.01 8.06 39.59
N GLY A 831 -19.32 8.80 40.46
CA GLY A 831 -19.15 8.46 41.87
C GLY A 831 -18.18 7.30 42.13
N LEU A 832 -17.54 6.74 41.10
CA LEU A 832 -16.52 5.71 41.25
C LEU A 832 -15.15 6.34 41.53
N PRO A 833 -14.22 5.67 42.24
CA PRO A 833 -12.84 6.14 42.36
C PRO A 833 -12.23 6.44 40.99
N GLU A 834 -11.37 7.46 40.91
CA GLU A 834 -10.84 7.96 39.63
C GLU A 834 -10.27 6.86 38.73
N ASP A 835 -9.58 5.87 39.30
CA ASP A 835 -8.94 4.76 38.56
C ASP A 835 -9.73 3.43 38.58
N ALA A 836 -10.95 3.41 39.12
CA ALA A 836 -11.77 2.21 39.17
C ALA A 836 -12.38 1.89 37.79
N TRP A 837 -12.56 0.61 37.51
CA TRP A 837 -13.37 0.12 36.40
C TRP A 837 -14.82 -0.14 36.83
N ILE A 838 -15.00 -0.66 38.04
CA ILE A 838 -16.29 -1.04 38.62
C ILE A 838 -16.34 -0.67 40.11
N GLY A 839 -17.55 -0.47 40.64
CA GLY A 839 -17.78 -0.23 42.06
C GLY A 839 -17.50 -1.46 42.93
N PHE A 840 -17.23 -1.23 44.21
CA PHE A 840 -16.93 -2.29 45.17
C PHE A 840 -18.17 -3.16 45.43
N LEU A 841 -18.11 -4.44 45.03
CA LEU A 841 -19.25 -5.37 45.11
C LEU A 841 -20.50 -4.84 44.39
N GLU A 842 -20.29 -4.17 43.26
CA GLU A 842 -21.36 -3.68 42.38
C GLU A 842 -21.32 -4.41 41.03
N GLU A 843 -22.41 -4.33 40.28
CA GLU A 843 -22.50 -4.86 38.93
C GLU A 843 -22.57 -3.72 37.91
N ALA A 844 -21.71 -3.76 36.90
CA ALA A 844 -21.75 -2.80 35.81
C ALA A 844 -22.89 -3.16 34.85
N THR A 845 -23.82 -2.23 34.65
CA THR A 845 -24.99 -2.41 33.76
C THR A 845 -24.80 -1.76 32.39
N ASP A 846 -23.77 -0.94 32.24
CA ASP A 846 -23.44 -0.19 31.04
C ASP A 846 -22.12 -0.66 30.40
N LEU A 847 -21.87 -0.25 29.16
CA LEU A 847 -20.64 -0.58 28.45
C LEU A 847 -19.44 0.13 29.11
N ARG A 848 -18.53 -0.64 29.70
CA ARG A 848 -17.33 -0.14 30.38
C ARG A 848 -16.03 -0.53 29.67
N ALA A 849 -16.08 -1.06 28.45
CA ALA A 849 -14.90 -1.43 27.67
C ALA A 849 -14.93 -0.79 26.28
N THR A 850 -13.75 -0.67 25.67
CA THR A 850 -13.62 -0.19 24.29
C THR A 850 -13.98 -1.24 23.24
N ARG A 851 -14.51 -2.40 23.64
CA ARG A 851 -14.86 -3.55 22.80
C ARG A 851 -16.20 -4.12 23.26
N ILE A 852 -17.01 -4.65 22.35
CA ILE A 852 -18.16 -5.46 22.73
C ILE A 852 -17.66 -6.83 23.21
N GLY A 853 -18.40 -7.48 24.11
CA GLY A 853 -18.02 -8.77 24.70
C GLY A 853 -16.91 -8.68 25.74
N MET A 854 -16.39 -7.47 26.03
CA MET A 854 -15.41 -7.25 27.10
C MET A 854 -16.01 -6.47 28.26
N ARG A 855 -15.79 -6.92 29.50
CA ARG A 855 -16.45 -6.35 30.69
C ARG A 855 -15.63 -6.56 31.97
N PRO A 856 -15.87 -5.74 33.02
CA PRO A 856 -15.41 -6.07 34.35
C PRO A 856 -16.08 -7.35 34.87
N PHE A 857 -15.58 -7.87 35.99
CA PHE A 857 -16.18 -9.02 36.66
C PHE A 857 -17.62 -8.72 37.13
N SER A 858 -18.53 -9.67 36.93
CA SER A 858 -19.88 -9.60 37.49
C SER A 858 -19.83 -9.69 39.02
N LEU A 859 -20.92 -9.31 39.69
CA LEU A 859 -20.98 -9.39 41.15
C LEU A 859 -20.66 -10.81 41.65
N LYS A 860 -21.19 -11.84 40.97
CA LYS A 860 -20.92 -13.23 41.34
C LYS A 860 -19.45 -13.62 41.15
N GLU A 861 -18.83 -13.17 40.07
CA GLU A 861 -17.41 -13.42 39.81
C GLU A 861 -16.53 -12.73 40.86
N GLN A 862 -16.85 -11.48 41.23
CA GLN A 862 -16.18 -10.75 42.31
C GLN A 862 -16.28 -11.50 43.65
N GLN A 863 -17.49 -11.94 44.03
CA GLN A 863 -17.71 -12.74 45.24
C GLN A 863 -16.89 -14.04 45.24
N ASN A 864 -16.81 -14.73 44.09
CA ASN A 864 -16.01 -15.95 43.98
C ASN A 864 -14.52 -15.66 44.18
N ILE A 865 -13.99 -14.61 43.53
CA ILE A 865 -12.59 -14.18 43.64
C ILE A 865 -12.26 -13.84 45.11
N LEU A 866 -13.11 -13.05 45.76
CA LEU A 866 -12.94 -12.60 47.15
C LEU A 866 -13.20 -13.71 48.18
N THR A 867 -13.96 -14.75 47.83
CA THR A 867 -14.12 -15.94 48.67
C THR A 867 -12.79 -16.68 48.78
N VAL A 868 -12.09 -16.89 47.66
CA VAL A 868 -10.72 -17.44 47.67
C VAL A 868 -9.76 -16.48 48.38
N GLY A 869 -9.89 -15.18 48.11
CA GLY A 869 -9.09 -14.14 48.76
C GLY A 869 -9.16 -14.16 50.29
N SER A 870 -10.32 -14.51 50.85
CA SER A 870 -10.50 -14.59 52.30
C SER A 870 -9.62 -15.67 52.92
N CYS A 871 -9.46 -16.81 52.23
CA CYS A 871 -8.56 -17.89 52.66
C CYS A 871 -7.09 -17.44 52.60
N LEU A 872 -6.73 -16.65 51.58
CA LEU A 872 -5.38 -16.11 51.40
C LEU A 872 -4.97 -15.07 52.46
N THR A 873 -5.93 -14.56 53.25
CA THR A 873 -5.60 -13.74 54.43
C THR A 873 -5.00 -14.56 55.59
N CYS A 874 -5.25 -15.88 55.60
CA CYS A 874 -4.80 -16.80 56.65
C CYS A 874 -3.77 -17.82 56.13
N HIS A 875 -3.80 -18.14 54.83
CA HIS A 875 -2.97 -19.16 54.20
C HIS A 875 -2.12 -18.55 53.08
N LYS A 876 -0.84 -18.91 53.01
CA LYS A 876 0.01 -18.54 51.87
C LYS A 876 -0.46 -19.26 50.61
N GLY A 877 -0.37 -18.62 49.44
CA GLY A 877 -0.77 -19.23 48.16
C GLY A 877 -0.04 -20.53 47.80
N ASP A 878 1.17 -20.76 48.32
CA ASP A 878 1.96 -21.99 48.14
C ASP A 878 1.70 -23.06 49.22
N SER A 879 0.82 -22.79 50.18
CA SER A 879 0.46 -23.78 51.21
C SER A 879 -0.27 -24.98 50.62
N GLU A 880 -0.11 -26.15 51.24
CA GLU A 880 -0.78 -27.39 50.85
C GLU A 880 -2.31 -27.21 50.74
N ILE A 881 -2.89 -26.42 51.64
CA ILE A 881 -4.30 -26.03 51.65
C ILE A 881 -4.70 -25.36 50.33
N MET A 882 -3.99 -24.31 49.92
CA MET A 882 -4.31 -23.56 48.70
C MET A 882 -3.99 -24.38 47.43
N GLN A 883 -2.95 -25.20 47.46
CA GLN A 883 -2.58 -26.06 46.33
C GLN A 883 -3.61 -27.17 46.09
N ASN A 884 -4.20 -27.73 47.14
CA ASN A 884 -5.27 -28.73 47.03
C ASN A 884 -6.59 -28.11 46.56
N SER A 885 -6.81 -26.82 46.84
CA SER A 885 -8.03 -26.13 46.43
C SER A 885 -8.12 -25.84 44.92
N LEU A 886 -7.02 -26.06 44.17
CA LEU A 886 -6.96 -25.87 42.71
C LEU A 886 -7.68 -26.97 41.92
N SER A 887 -7.97 -28.13 42.52
CA SER A 887 -8.63 -29.24 41.83
C SER A 887 -10.15 -29.26 42.02
N ASP A 888 -10.63 -28.97 43.23
CA ASP A 888 -12.06 -28.83 43.52
C ASP A 888 -12.27 -27.91 44.73
N PHE A 889 -12.51 -26.63 44.45
CA PHE A 889 -12.71 -25.63 45.49
C PHE A 889 -14.00 -25.84 46.29
N GLN A 890 -15.06 -26.38 45.67
CA GLN A 890 -16.35 -26.60 46.35
C GLN A 890 -16.25 -27.76 47.35
N GLN A 891 -15.61 -28.86 46.94
CA GLN A 891 -15.31 -29.94 47.85
C GLN A 891 -14.42 -29.47 49.01
N TYR A 892 -13.45 -28.60 48.74
CA TYR A 892 -12.61 -28.02 49.80
C TYR A 892 -13.42 -27.17 50.78
N LEU A 893 -14.29 -26.29 50.28
CA LEU A 893 -15.19 -25.47 51.11
C LEU A 893 -16.08 -26.32 52.03
N SER A 894 -16.51 -27.51 51.61
CA SER A 894 -17.31 -28.42 52.45
C SER A 894 -16.55 -29.02 53.64
N LYS A 895 -15.21 -28.93 53.65
CA LYS A 895 -14.32 -29.56 54.64
C LYS A 895 -13.56 -28.54 55.49
N ILE A 896 -13.90 -27.25 55.42
CA ILE A 896 -13.21 -26.21 56.18
C ILE A 896 -13.43 -26.38 57.69
N SER A 897 -12.41 -26.02 58.47
CA SER A 897 -12.49 -26.11 59.94
C SER A 897 -13.48 -25.09 60.51
N ALA A 898 -13.99 -25.33 61.71
CA ALA A 898 -14.84 -24.36 62.42
C ALA A 898 -14.14 -23.02 62.75
N LYS A 899 -12.81 -22.93 62.59
CA LYS A 899 -12.03 -21.69 62.73
C LYS A 899 -12.04 -20.85 61.45
N CYS A 900 -12.39 -21.43 60.31
CA CYS A 900 -12.48 -20.73 59.04
C CYS A 900 -13.77 -19.90 59.05
N VAL A 901 -13.63 -18.60 58.84
CA VAL A 901 -14.76 -17.67 58.70
C VAL A 901 -14.79 -17.25 57.24
N PRO A 902 -15.62 -17.85 56.37
CA PRO A 902 -15.78 -17.43 54.98
C PRO A 902 -16.61 -16.14 54.91
N PRO A 903 -16.53 -15.39 53.79
CA PRO A 903 -17.30 -14.18 53.61
C PRO A 903 -18.80 -14.48 53.57
N VAL A 904 -19.58 -13.62 54.21
CA VAL A 904 -21.04 -13.64 54.11
C VAL A 904 -21.44 -12.69 52.98
N TRP A 905 -22.12 -13.24 51.98
CA TRP A 905 -22.65 -12.50 50.84
C TRP A 905 -24.16 -12.30 51.03
N ASN A 906 -24.64 -11.07 50.81
CA ASN A 906 -26.06 -10.71 50.91
C ASN A 906 -26.81 -11.03 49.63
#